data_AF-A0A8T8KFL1-F1
#
_entry.id   AF-A0A8T8KFL1-F1
#
_cell.length_a   1.000
_cell.length_b   1.000
_cell.length_c   1.000
_cell.angle_alpha   90.00
_cell.angle_beta   90.00
_cell.angle_gamma   90.00
#
_symmetry.space_group_name_H-M   'P 1'
#
loop_
_entity.id
_entity.type
_entity.pdbx_description
1 polymer ?
#
loop_
_entity_poly.entity_id
_entity_poly.type
_entity_poly.pdbx_seq_one_letter_code
_entity_poly.pdbx_strand_id
1 'polypeptide(L)'
;MKSKKITITVFLAIFLFLSMGSVYAEDTDEQFTIASENAVTDFSQADILNAATNVKTYTETNNKIPETVYINNNAVKMPQLLYLMTSSVNNVNQGSSASVNYKNVNPAPNPSENTRGGTLTKTAYLDASQRIKTFMDNNNHAPNFATTTQGTISFETQIYLFSRILSFYQSNNQLPGFATIIPGLKVEAGSSTPANNPPVVPPVTPEPEDPPVTPEPEDPPVINPPTPDPVTSNFTLAQINAAATNVKKYYDTNKKLPSTVTINNQQITLNQFLYLLTTATINLNTGKTTPITPKNINTAPNPSENARQGTITKTAYLDLAQRIKTFMDNNNHAPNFATTTLGTTRYETQIYAFSRILDFYQTNKYLPNTVTIIPGIKINTGVTPPVVPPVTPEPEDPPVINPPTPDPVTSNFTLAQINAAATNVKKYYDTNKKLPPTVTINNQQITLNQFLYLLTTATINLNTGKTTPITPKNINTAPNPSENARQGTITKTAYLDLAQRIKTFMDNNNHAPNFATTTLGTTRYETQIYAFSRILDFYQTNKYLPNTVTIIPGIKINTGSSPPSQVTTTLIAQTSYGFVQKIESYGTGSNKVAIIIGVHPHELAVHVAMEDAIKAAQLNNIKLDIFQVVVYDGREMDESRNQGEYLASQYIVPLIDSSYQLVMDVHGNRGTYALTDFIFAPSQGALSTSFANQLVTKSNGLIGYLYIEGSSPPKITIPIAQKGIPTVLLELDWRFEQSVLLQKCKTIVAALDAIFA
;
A
#
# COMPACT_ATOMS: atom_id res chain seq x y z
N MET A 1 -70.91 9.81 56.05
CA MET A 1 -70.93 8.37 56.45
C MET A 1 -69.51 7.80 56.33
N LYS A 2 -69.20 6.67 56.97
CA LYS A 2 -67.82 6.11 57.09
C LYS A 2 -67.35 5.33 55.85
N SER A 3 -66.02 5.07 55.79
CA SER A 3 -65.31 4.05 54.97
C SER A 3 -64.95 4.47 53.52
N LYS A 4 -63.71 4.31 53.00
CA LYS A 4 -62.40 3.81 53.52
C LYS A 4 -61.22 4.38 52.68
N LYS A 5 -59.97 4.26 53.20
CA LYS A 5 -58.66 4.59 52.56
C LYS A 5 -58.31 3.58 51.42
N ILE A 6 -57.26 3.66 50.57
CA ILE A 6 -55.78 3.90 50.70
C ILE A 6 -55.23 4.23 49.27
N THR A 7 -54.56 5.36 48.96
CA THR A 7 -53.09 5.70 49.00
C THR A 7 -52.15 4.96 48.03
N ILE A 8 -51.40 5.70 47.17
CA ILE A 8 -49.91 5.70 47.02
C ILE A 8 -49.45 6.82 46.04
N THR A 9 -48.22 7.32 46.26
CA THR A 9 -47.63 8.61 45.83
C THR A 9 -46.48 8.43 44.82
N VAL A 10 -46.20 9.40 43.93
CA VAL A 10 -44.85 9.94 43.59
C VAL A 10 -45.00 11.41 43.11
N PHE A 11 -43.96 12.24 43.24
CA PHE A 11 -43.95 13.72 43.15
C PHE A 11 -42.95 14.27 42.11
N LEU A 12 -42.95 15.62 41.94
CA LEU A 12 -41.83 16.52 41.53
C LEU A 12 -41.80 17.01 40.04
N ALA A 13 -41.26 18.21 39.71
CA ALA A 13 -41.70 19.61 40.01
C ALA A 13 -40.84 20.63 39.18
N ILE A 14 -41.11 21.95 39.34
CA ILE A 14 -40.34 23.16 38.91
C ILE A 14 -40.66 23.65 37.47
N PHE A 15 -41.13 24.87 37.12
CA PHE A 15 -41.09 26.30 37.57
C PHE A 15 -40.12 27.23 36.78
N LEU A 16 -40.63 28.40 36.34
CA LEU A 16 -39.94 29.40 35.49
C LEU A 16 -40.50 30.83 35.72
N PHE A 17 -39.65 31.84 35.92
CA PHE A 17 -39.93 33.30 36.14
C PHE A 17 -38.61 34.09 35.86
N LEU A 18 -38.51 35.41 35.53
CA LEU A 18 -39.38 36.42 34.89
C LEU A 18 -38.59 37.77 34.68
N SER A 19 -39.20 38.79 34.03
CA SER A 19 -38.91 40.26 34.06
C SER A 19 -37.86 40.83 33.05
N MET A 20 -38.20 41.80 32.16
CA MET A 20 -38.39 43.29 32.28
C MET A 20 -37.06 44.09 32.23
N GLY A 21 -36.89 45.25 31.57
CA GLY A 21 -37.73 45.99 30.62
C GLY A 21 -37.04 47.29 30.06
N SER A 22 -37.37 47.66 28.81
CA SER A 22 -37.61 48.99 28.18
C SER A 22 -36.83 50.29 28.52
N VAL A 23 -36.50 51.12 27.50
CA VAL A 23 -36.80 52.60 27.32
C VAL A 23 -35.83 53.36 26.33
N TYR A 24 -36.37 53.79 25.16
CA TYR A 24 -36.15 55.01 24.29
C TYR A 24 -34.74 55.61 23.96
N ALA A 25 -34.47 56.30 22.82
CA ALA A 25 -35.21 56.66 21.57
C ALA A 25 -34.28 57.13 20.40
N GLU A 26 -34.80 57.05 19.15
CA GLU A 26 -34.55 57.84 17.89
C GLU A 26 -33.08 58.06 17.38
N ASP A 27 -32.78 58.11 16.07
CA ASP A 27 -33.58 58.53 14.90
C ASP A 27 -33.22 57.79 13.57
N THR A 28 -34.13 57.89 12.58
CA THR A 28 -34.07 57.51 11.14
C THR A 28 -33.16 56.36 10.65
N ASP A 29 -33.78 55.31 10.08
CA ASP A 29 -33.50 54.98 8.68
C ASP A 29 -34.64 54.16 8.01
N GLU A 30 -34.54 53.97 6.70
CA GLU A 30 -35.60 53.52 5.77
C GLU A 30 -36.45 52.29 6.19
N GLN A 31 -37.72 52.32 5.78
CA GLN A 31 -38.72 51.27 5.99
C GLN A 31 -38.39 49.99 5.19
N PHE A 32 -37.45 49.18 5.69
CA PHE A 32 -37.21 47.84 5.16
C PHE A 32 -38.41 46.95 5.46
N THR A 33 -39.30 46.83 4.46
CA THR A 33 -40.49 46.00 4.53
C THR A 33 -40.07 44.58 4.88
N ILE A 34 -40.45 44.09 6.08
CA ILE A 34 -40.22 42.70 6.46
C ILE A 34 -41.11 41.84 5.55
N ALA A 35 -40.54 41.39 4.44
CA ALA A 35 -41.08 40.26 3.70
C ALA A 35 -41.20 39.11 4.69
N SER A 36 -42.41 38.57 4.81
CA SER A 36 -42.70 37.41 5.66
C SER A 36 -41.66 36.32 5.45
N GLU A 37 -41.24 35.65 6.53
CA GLU A 37 -40.43 34.43 6.44
C GLU A 37 -41.14 33.40 5.54
N ASN A 38 -40.77 33.39 4.26
CA ASN A 38 -41.08 32.30 3.35
C ASN A 38 -40.25 31.12 3.85
N ALA A 39 -40.83 30.32 4.74
CA ALA A 39 -40.22 29.10 5.24
C ALA A 39 -39.83 28.23 4.04
N VAL A 40 -38.53 28.16 3.76
CA VAL A 40 -38.03 27.45 2.58
C VAL A 40 -38.29 25.96 2.77
N THR A 41 -39.27 25.45 2.02
CA THR A 41 -39.73 24.06 2.12
C THR A 41 -38.81 23.10 1.40
N ASP A 42 -38.13 23.53 0.32
CA ASP A 42 -37.36 22.67 -0.57
C ASP A 42 -36.12 23.39 -1.11
N PHE A 43 -35.04 22.65 -1.38
CA PHE A 43 -33.83 23.16 -2.05
C PHE A 43 -33.60 22.44 -3.39
N SER A 44 -33.15 23.15 -4.42
CA SER A 44 -32.82 22.52 -5.69
C SER A 44 -31.54 21.70 -5.59
N GLN A 45 -31.33 20.76 -6.52
CA GLN A 45 -30.10 19.99 -6.54
C GLN A 45 -28.85 20.87 -6.74
N ALA A 46 -28.91 21.91 -7.57
CA ALA A 46 -27.78 22.82 -7.76
C ALA A 46 -27.39 23.54 -6.45
N ASP A 47 -28.38 23.95 -5.65
CA ASP A 47 -28.16 24.61 -4.37
C ASP A 47 -27.45 23.69 -3.37
N ILE A 48 -27.86 22.42 -3.32
CA ILE A 48 -27.28 21.40 -2.43
C ILE A 48 -25.86 21.03 -2.88
N LEU A 49 -25.59 20.95 -4.19
CA LEU A 49 -24.23 20.74 -4.73
C LEU A 49 -23.29 21.89 -4.36
N ASN A 50 -23.72 23.14 -4.52
CA ASN A 50 -22.94 24.31 -4.12
C ASN A 50 -22.66 24.32 -2.61
N ALA A 51 -23.67 24.03 -1.78
CA ALA A 51 -23.51 23.92 -0.34
C ALA A 51 -22.53 22.80 0.08
N ALA A 52 -22.61 21.64 -0.59
CA ALA A 52 -21.69 20.52 -0.41
C ALA A 52 -20.25 20.91 -0.79
N THR A 53 -20.04 21.55 -1.95
CA THR A 53 -18.71 22.02 -2.37
C THR A 53 -18.13 23.04 -1.39
N ASN A 54 -18.93 23.99 -0.87
CA ASN A 54 -18.47 24.92 0.17
C ASN A 54 -18.04 24.22 1.45
N VAL A 55 -18.84 23.27 1.95
CA VAL A 55 -18.51 22.54 3.18
C VAL A 55 -17.28 21.64 2.99
N LYS A 56 -17.08 21.05 1.79
CA LYS A 56 -15.82 20.39 1.43
C LYS A 56 -14.65 21.37 1.55
N THR A 57 -14.66 22.47 0.79
CA THR A 57 -13.56 23.45 0.74
C THR A 57 -13.25 24.04 2.11
N TYR A 58 -14.28 24.39 2.88
CA TYR A 58 -14.12 24.84 4.26
C TYR A 58 -13.45 23.77 5.13
N THR A 59 -13.88 22.50 5.03
CA THR A 59 -13.34 21.40 5.85
C THR A 59 -11.89 21.08 5.48
N GLU A 60 -11.55 21.11 4.19
CA GLU A 60 -10.19 20.94 3.69
C GLU A 60 -9.26 22.07 4.16
N THR A 61 -9.76 23.31 4.19
CA THR A 61 -9.00 24.49 4.64
C THR A 61 -8.77 24.50 6.16
N ASN A 62 -9.79 24.12 6.94
CA ASN A 62 -9.80 24.34 8.39
C ASN A 62 -9.61 23.06 9.23
N ASN A 63 -9.63 21.87 8.61
CA ASN A 63 -9.60 20.56 9.25
C ASN A 63 -10.70 20.35 10.33
N LYS A 64 -11.85 21.02 10.13
CA LYS A 64 -13.07 20.99 10.97
C LYS A 64 -14.27 21.29 10.06
N ILE A 65 -15.45 20.78 10.38
CA ILE A 65 -16.68 21.14 9.66
C ILE A 65 -17.24 22.47 10.20
N PRO A 66 -17.90 23.31 9.39
CA PRO A 66 -18.53 24.54 9.86
C PRO A 66 -19.81 24.21 10.66
N GLU A 67 -20.33 25.15 11.45
CA GLU A 67 -21.61 24.95 12.16
C GLU A 67 -22.82 25.06 11.20
N THR A 68 -22.76 26.02 10.28
CA THR A 68 -23.80 26.36 9.29
C THR A 68 -23.21 26.62 7.91
N VAL A 69 -23.99 26.35 6.87
CA VAL A 69 -23.75 26.82 5.49
C VAL A 69 -24.97 27.64 5.05
N TYR A 70 -24.76 28.65 4.20
CA TYR A 70 -25.87 29.41 3.61
C TYR A 70 -26.32 28.79 2.29
N ILE A 71 -27.62 28.57 2.14
CA ILE A 71 -28.25 28.11 0.90
C ILE A 71 -29.37 29.08 0.54
N ASN A 72 -29.23 29.79 -0.58
CA ASN A 72 -30.15 30.85 -1.02
C ASN A 72 -30.46 31.87 0.11
N ASN A 73 -29.41 32.33 0.79
CA ASN A 73 -29.43 33.19 1.99
C ASN A 73 -30.04 32.60 3.28
N ASN A 74 -30.48 31.34 3.28
CA ASN A 74 -30.97 30.66 4.48
C ASN A 74 -29.82 29.97 5.23
N ALA A 75 -29.73 30.15 6.54
CA ALA A 75 -28.76 29.46 7.37
C ALA A 75 -29.15 27.99 7.61
N VAL A 76 -28.44 27.05 6.99
CA VAL A 76 -28.65 25.61 7.09
C VAL A 76 -27.59 24.98 8.00
N LYS A 77 -28.02 24.35 9.10
CA LYS A 77 -27.13 23.67 10.05
C LYS A 77 -26.64 22.34 9.47
N MET A 78 -25.45 21.90 9.86
CA MET A 78 -24.88 20.63 9.34
C MET A 78 -25.82 19.40 9.42
N PRO A 79 -26.62 19.17 10.47
CA PRO A 79 -27.56 18.05 10.50
C PRO A 79 -28.59 18.11 9.35
N GLN A 80 -29.10 19.30 9.05
CA GLN A 80 -30.04 19.53 7.95
C GLN A 80 -29.33 19.35 6.60
N LEU A 81 -28.08 19.83 6.48
CA LEU A 81 -27.26 19.59 5.29
C LEU A 81 -26.98 18.09 5.06
N LEU A 82 -26.74 17.28 6.11
CA LEU A 82 -26.54 15.83 5.95
C LEU A 82 -27.79 15.17 5.34
N TYR A 83 -28.98 15.61 5.73
CA TYR A 83 -30.24 15.14 5.16
C TYR A 83 -30.36 15.52 3.67
N LEU A 84 -30.05 16.77 3.34
CA LEU A 84 -30.06 17.26 1.95
C LEU A 84 -29.04 16.51 1.09
N MET A 85 -27.80 16.34 1.57
CA MET A 85 -26.74 15.66 0.82
C MET A 85 -27.03 14.16 0.60
N THR A 86 -27.50 13.44 1.61
CA THR A 86 -27.82 12.01 1.45
C THR A 86 -29.02 11.79 0.51
N SER A 87 -30.04 12.64 0.62
CA SER A 87 -31.15 12.67 -0.34
C SER A 87 -30.68 13.01 -1.75
N SER A 88 -29.80 14.01 -1.90
CA SER A 88 -29.21 14.44 -3.17
C SER A 88 -28.43 13.31 -3.85
N VAL A 89 -27.56 12.60 -3.11
CA VAL A 89 -26.82 11.42 -3.58
C VAL A 89 -27.76 10.33 -4.08
N ASN A 90 -28.87 10.08 -3.37
CA ASN A 90 -29.84 9.07 -3.75
C ASN A 90 -30.66 9.50 -4.99
N ASN A 91 -30.98 10.79 -5.13
CA ASN A 91 -31.65 11.34 -6.32
C ASN A 91 -30.76 11.24 -7.56
N VAL A 92 -29.51 11.71 -7.52
CA VAL A 92 -28.62 11.67 -8.70
C VAL A 92 -28.24 10.23 -9.08
N ASN A 93 -28.18 9.29 -8.13
CA ASN A 93 -27.98 7.87 -8.44
C ASN A 93 -29.17 7.26 -9.22
N GLN A 94 -30.37 7.83 -9.10
CA GLN A 94 -31.56 7.46 -9.86
C GLN A 94 -31.73 8.32 -11.13
N GLY A 95 -30.78 9.20 -11.46
CA GLY A 95 -30.90 10.15 -12.57
C GLY A 95 -31.91 11.28 -12.31
N SER A 96 -32.34 11.49 -11.07
CA SER A 96 -33.31 12.52 -10.70
C SER A 96 -32.65 13.83 -10.32
N SER A 97 -33.14 14.92 -10.92
CA SER A 97 -32.79 16.31 -10.60
C SER A 97 -33.78 16.99 -9.64
N ALA A 98 -34.77 16.23 -9.11
CA ALA A 98 -35.81 16.78 -8.25
C ALA A 98 -35.24 17.47 -6.99
N SER A 99 -35.85 18.61 -6.63
CA SER A 99 -35.60 19.31 -5.38
C SER A 99 -35.78 18.39 -4.18
N VAL A 100 -35.01 18.65 -3.12
CA VAL A 100 -35.09 17.90 -1.87
C VAL A 100 -35.80 18.76 -0.84
N ASN A 101 -36.88 18.23 -0.26
CA ASN A 101 -37.59 18.86 0.83
C ASN A 101 -36.65 19.11 2.03
N TYR A 102 -36.61 20.36 2.48
CA TYR A 102 -35.94 20.74 3.70
C TYR A 102 -36.61 20.08 4.90
N LYS A 103 -35.82 19.33 5.65
CA LYS A 103 -36.25 18.70 6.90
C LYS A 103 -35.46 19.30 8.05
N ASN A 104 -36.16 19.91 9.00
CA ASN A 104 -35.53 20.29 10.26
C ASN A 104 -35.22 19.01 11.07
N VAL A 105 -33.94 18.80 11.36
CA VAL A 105 -33.42 17.62 12.06
C VAL A 105 -32.40 18.06 13.11
N ASN A 106 -32.47 17.46 14.29
CA ASN A 106 -31.61 17.80 15.41
C ASN A 106 -30.17 17.28 15.21
N PRO A 107 -29.17 17.87 15.89
CA PRO A 107 -27.81 17.34 15.93
C PRO A 107 -27.74 15.89 16.45
N ALA A 108 -26.67 15.19 16.09
CA ALA A 108 -26.36 13.88 16.66
C ALA A 108 -26.03 14.03 18.16
N PRO A 109 -26.78 13.39 19.10
CA PRO A 109 -26.60 13.62 20.53
C PRO A 109 -25.23 13.21 21.11
N ASN A 110 -24.62 12.15 20.56
CA ASN A 110 -23.32 11.63 20.99
C ASN A 110 -22.54 11.08 19.78
N PRO A 111 -21.93 11.94 18.93
CA PRO A 111 -21.15 11.51 17.79
C PRO A 111 -20.01 10.54 18.20
N SER A 112 -19.81 9.47 17.43
CA SER A 112 -18.78 8.47 17.72
C SER A 112 -18.25 7.82 16.45
N GLU A 113 -16.98 7.42 16.45
CA GLU A 113 -16.37 6.67 15.36
C GLU A 113 -15.39 5.62 15.88
N ASN A 114 -15.21 4.56 15.10
CA ASN A 114 -14.16 3.56 15.32
C ASN A 114 -13.45 3.13 14.02
N THR A 115 -13.79 3.76 12.89
CA THR A 115 -13.04 3.63 11.65
C THR A 115 -11.61 4.18 11.79
N ARG A 116 -10.72 3.76 10.90
CA ARG A 116 -9.37 4.36 10.73
C ARG A 116 -9.22 5.01 9.36
N GLY A 117 -10.34 5.37 8.74
CA GLY A 117 -10.42 5.71 7.33
C GLY A 117 -10.45 4.45 6.45
N GLY A 118 -10.40 4.67 5.13
CA GLY A 118 -10.48 3.61 4.12
C GLY A 118 -11.40 4.00 2.97
N THR A 119 -11.57 3.09 2.02
CA THR A 119 -12.35 3.36 0.80
C THR A 119 -13.66 2.59 0.78
N LEU A 120 -14.75 3.29 0.48
CA LEU A 120 -16.06 2.73 0.15
C LEU A 120 -16.21 2.66 -1.37
N THR A 121 -16.70 1.54 -1.89
CA THR A 121 -17.15 1.47 -3.29
C THR A 121 -18.42 2.30 -3.50
N LYS A 122 -18.76 2.61 -4.76
CA LYS A 122 -20.03 3.27 -5.10
C LYS A 122 -21.23 2.64 -4.40
N THR A 123 -21.38 1.32 -4.48
CA THR A 123 -22.44 0.58 -3.78
C THR A 123 -22.43 0.78 -2.27
N ALA A 124 -21.24 0.81 -1.64
CA ALA A 124 -21.11 0.90 -0.18
C ALA A 124 -21.42 2.31 0.38
N TYR A 125 -21.05 3.39 -0.33
CA TYR A 125 -21.45 4.74 0.11
C TYR A 125 -22.91 5.05 -0.25
N LEU A 126 -23.48 4.44 -1.30
CA LEU A 126 -24.91 4.55 -1.62
C LEU A 126 -25.78 3.86 -0.56
N ASP A 127 -25.41 2.65 -0.14
CA ASP A 127 -26.06 1.96 0.99
C ASP A 127 -25.97 2.79 2.29
N ALA A 128 -24.80 3.37 2.58
CA ALA A 128 -24.65 4.27 3.73
C ALA A 128 -25.56 5.51 3.60
N SER A 129 -25.59 6.16 2.43
CA SER A 129 -26.45 7.31 2.14
C SER A 129 -27.93 7.00 2.38
N GLN A 130 -28.41 5.87 1.84
CA GLN A 130 -29.79 5.43 2.03
C GLN A 130 -30.11 5.14 3.50
N ARG A 131 -29.23 4.42 4.22
CA ARG A 131 -29.44 4.11 5.65
C ARG A 131 -29.43 5.35 6.53
N ILE A 132 -28.56 6.33 6.25
CA ILE A 132 -28.50 7.61 6.97
C ILE A 132 -29.77 8.42 6.71
N LYS A 133 -30.22 8.54 5.45
CA LYS A 133 -31.48 9.21 5.12
C LYS A 133 -32.66 8.55 5.85
N THR A 134 -32.81 7.24 5.75
CA THR A 134 -33.89 6.48 6.42
C THR A 134 -33.83 6.63 7.95
N PHE A 135 -32.63 6.68 8.55
CA PHE A 135 -32.50 6.96 9.99
C PHE A 135 -33.04 8.35 10.35
N MET A 136 -32.67 9.37 9.58
CA MET A 136 -33.07 10.76 9.82
C MET A 136 -34.56 11.01 9.49
N ASP A 137 -35.11 10.26 8.54
CA ASP A 137 -36.55 10.20 8.28
C ASP A 137 -37.31 9.73 9.52
N ASN A 138 -36.84 8.65 10.16
CA ASN A 138 -37.54 8.02 11.30
C ASN A 138 -37.28 8.67 12.67
N ASN A 139 -36.11 9.27 12.90
CA ASN A 139 -35.69 9.71 14.24
C ASN A 139 -35.62 11.24 14.42
N ASN A 140 -35.78 12.03 13.35
CA ASN A 140 -35.72 13.50 13.36
C ASN A 140 -34.41 14.09 13.95
N HIS A 141 -33.33 13.31 13.98
CA HIS A 141 -31.99 13.76 14.34
C HIS A 141 -30.93 13.04 13.50
N ALA A 142 -29.74 13.63 13.36
CA ALA A 142 -28.61 12.99 12.69
C ALA A 142 -28.09 11.79 13.49
N PRO A 143 -27.63 10.69 12.85
CA PRO A 143 -27.14 9.53 13.56
C PRO A 143 -25.79 9.80 14.24
N ASN A 144 -25.63 9.29 15.47
CA ASN A 144 -24.37 9.30 16.22
C ASN A 144 -23.20 8.67 15.43
N PHE A 145 -23.51 7.65 14.63
CA PHE A 145 -22.58 7.01 13.72
C PHE A 145 -23.32 6.31 12.58
N ALA A 146 -22.64 6.07 11.46
CA ALA A 146 -23.09 5.15 10.42
C ALA A 146 -22.11 3.98 10.27
N THR A 147 -22.61 2.74 10.31
CA THR A 147 -21.80 1.54 10.06
C THR A 147 -21.47 1.42 8.58
N THR A 148 -20.20 1.12 8.25
CA THR A 148 -19.71 0.86 6.89
C THR A 148 -18.81 -0.39 6.88
N THR A 149 -18.37 -0.83 5.71
CA THR A 149 -17.37 -1.91 5.56
C THR A 149 -15.99 -1.56 6.14
N GLN A 150 -15.73 -0.28 6.46
CA GLN A 150 -14.49 0.22 7.07
C GLN A 150 -14.67 0.61 8.56
N GLY A 151 -15.74 0.14 9.20
CA GLY A 151 -16.12 0.50 10.57
C GLY A 151 -17.18 1.61 10.64
N THR A 152 -17.40 2.14 11.84
CA THR A 152 -18.37 3.21 12.09
C THR A 152 -17.75 4.59 11.87
N ILE A 153 -18.46 5.44 11.12
CA ILE A 153 -18.09 6.83 10.83
C ILE A 153 -18.95 7.80 11.66
N SER A 154 -18.32 8.83 12.22
CA SER A 154 -18.95 9.87 13.05
C SER A 154 -19.87 10.77 12.25
N PHE A 155 -20.64 11.64 12.92
CA PHE A 155 -21.48 12.64 12.27
C PHE A 155 -20.64 13.56 11.36
N GLU A 156 -19.50 14.02 11.86
CA GLU A 156 -18.56 14.91 11.18
C GLU A 156 -17.94 14.23 9.95
N THR A 157 -17.56 12.95 10.10
CA THR A 157 -17.05 12.14 8.99
C THR A 157 -18.12 11.89 7.92
N GLN A 158 -19.39 11.74 8.29
CA GLN A 158 -20.50 11.61 7.33
C GLN A 158 -20.68 12.90 6.52
N ILE A 159 -20.68 14.08 7.16
CA ILE A 159 -20.76 15.38 6.49
C ILE A 159 -19.68 15.50 5.41
N TYR A 160 -18.42 15.26 5.78
CA TYR A 160 -17.29 15.43 4.86
C TYR A 160 -17.22 14.35 3.76
N LEU A 161 -17.68 13.13 4.05
CA LEU A 161 -17.78 12.08 3.04
C LEU A 161 -18.78 12.46 1.94
N PHE A 162 -20.00 12.88 2.30
CA PHE A 162 -21.02 13.21 1.31
C PHE A 162 -20.78 14.57 0.63
N SER A 163 -20.14 15.52 1.30
CA SER A 163 -19.75 16.78 0.66
C SER A 163 -18.75 16.56 -0.48
N ARG A 164 -17.75 15.68 -0.27
CA ARG A 164 -16.80 15.26 -1.32
C ARG A 164 -17.43 14.45 -2.45
N ILE A 165 -18.38 13.55 -2.14
CA ILE A 165 -19.12 12.77 -3.15
C ILE A 165 -19.92 13.70 -4.08
N LEU A 166 -20.62 14.68 -3.52
CA LEU A 166 -21.43 15.61 -4.29
C LEU A 166 -20.60 16.66 -5.04
N SER A 167 -19.51 17.15 -4.44
CA SER A 167 -18.55 18.03 -5.13
C SER A 167 -17.91 17.30 -6.33
N PHE A 168 -17.56 16.01 -6.20
CA PHE A 168 -17.12 15.21 -7.34
C PHE A 168 -18.22 15.10 -8.42
N TYR A 169 -19.47 14.81 -8.02
CA TYR A 169 -20.59 14.75 -8.96
C TYR A 169 -20.81 16.08 -9.70
N GLN A 170 -20.69 17.22 -9.01
CA GLN A 170 -20.83 18.56 -9.60
C GLN A 170 -19.80 18.79 -10.72
N SER A 171 -18.53 18.41 -10.52
CA SER A 171 -17.49 18.59 -11.52
C SER A 171 -17.50 17.56 -12.66
N ASN A 172 -18.02 16.35 -12.43
CA ASN A 172 -17.89 15.21 -13.35
C ASN A 172 -19.22 14.75 -13.97
N ASN A 173 -20.36 15.29 -13.52
CA ASN A 173 -21.73 14.81 -13.81
C ASN A 173 -21.95 13.30 -13.56
N GLN A 174 -21.10 12.68 -12.74
CA GLN A 174 -21.11 11.26 -12.44
C GLN A 174 -20.71 11.03 -10.97
N LEU A 175 -21.48 10.21 -10.25
CA LEU A 175 -21.12 9.79 -8.89
C LEU A 175 -19.83 8.94 -8.91
N PRO A 176 -18.86 9.19 -8.00
CA PRO A 176 -17.53 8.60 -8.06
C PRO A 176 -17.57 7.07 -7.90
N GLY A 177 -16.66 6.34 -8.56
CA GLY A 177 -16.58 4.88 -8.44
C GLY A 177 -16.29 4.39 -7.02
N PHE A 178 -15.67 5.24 -6.21
CA PHE A 178 -15.34 5.01 -4.81
C PHE A 178 -15.21 6.34 -4.04
N ALA A 179 -15.32 6.32 -2.72
CA ALA A 179 -15.13 7.49 -1.85
C ALA A 179 -14.30 7.13 -0.61
N THR A 180 -13.39 8.02 -0.20
CA THR A 180 -12.49 7.79 0.93
C THR A 180 -13.02 8.41 2.22
N ILE A 181 -13.15 7.61 3.27
CA ILE A 181 -13.44 8.02 4.64
C ILE A 181 -12.18 8.66 5.23
N ILE A 182 -12.32 9.86 5.79
CA ILE A 182 -11.28 10.60 6.50
C ILE A 182 -11.80 10.84 7.93
N PRO A 183 -11.29 10.10 8.94
CA PRO A 183 -11.79 10.10 10.32
C PRO A 183 -11.26 11.28 11.15
N GLY A 184 -11.87 11.51 12.32
CA GLY A 184 -11.31 12.38 13.36
C GLY A 184 -11.54 13.89 13.18
N LEU A 185 -12.51 14.28 12.34
CA LEU A 185 -12.95 15.66 12.20
C LEU A 185 -13.68 16.17 13.45
N LYS A 186 -13.71 17.49 13.62
CA LYS A 186 -14.43 18.20 14.70
C LYS A 186 -15.35 19.27 14.12
N VAL A 187 -16.32 19.72 14.92
CA VAL A 187 -17.17 20.90 14.59
C VAL A 187 -16.45 22.19 14.99
N GLU A 188 -16.63 23.25 14.22
CA GLU A 188 -16.21 24.61 14.57
C GLU A 188 -16.97 25.17 15.79
N ALA A 189 -16.25 25.87 16.66
CA ALA A 189 -16.83 26.80 17.62
C ALA A 189 -16.86 28.23 17.03
N GLY A 190 -17.99 28.59 16.42
CA GLY A 190 -18.45 29.93 16.02
C GLY A 190 -17.48 30.97 15.43
N SER A 191 -17.52 31.19 14.09
CA SER A 191 -17.51 32.51 13.41
C SER A 191 -17.69 32.35 11.87
N SER A 192 -17.91 33.45 11.13
CA SER A 192 -18.54 33.48 9.79
C SER A 192 -17.65 33.38 8.52
N THR A 193 -18.32 33.00 7.42
CA THR A 193 -17.87 32.63 6.03
C THR A 193 -17.22 33.70 5.14
N PRO A 194 -16.49 33.28 4.09
CA PRO A 194 -16.95 33.37 2.67
C PRO A 194 -16.57 32.12 1.81
N ALA A 195 -16.91 31.89 0.52
CA ALA A 195 -17.98 32.32 -0.43
C ALA A 195 -17.99 31.37 -1.69
N ASN A 196 -18.87 31.60 -2.69
CA ASN A 196 -19.13 30.70 -3.86
C ASN A 196 -18.65 31.22 -5.24
N ASN A 197 -18.24 30.31 -6.16
CA ASN A 197 -18.67 30.35 -7.58
C ASN A 197 -18.28 29.05 -8.39
N PRO A 198 -19.19 28.41 -9.17
CA PRO A 198 -18.92 27.17 -9.93
C PRO A 198 -18.90 27.30 -11.48
N PRO A 199 -18.22 26.41 -12.23
CA PRO A 199 -18.28 26.31 -13.70
C PRO A 199 -19.19 25.16 -14.25
N VAL A 200 -19.38 25.13 -15.58
CA VAL A 200 -20.42 24.36 -16.32
C VAL A 200 -19.85 23.23 -17.21
N VAL A 201 -20.62 22.15 -17.44
CA VAL A 201 -20.28 20.96 -18.28
C VAL A 201 -21.46 20.57 -19.18
N PRO A 202 -21.25 20.16 -20.47
CA PRO A 202 -21.83 18.88 -21.01
C PRO A 202 -21.00 18.27 -22.20
N PRO A 203 -21.44 17.23 -22.96
CA PRO A 203 -21.62 15.80 -22.59
C PRO A 203 -21.01 14.78 -23.62
N VAL A 204 -21.43 13.49 -23.60
CA VAL A 204 -20.80 12.29 -24.24
C VAL A 204 -21.76 11.52 -25.19
N THR A 205 -21.26 10.74 -26.19
CA THR A 205 -22.00 9.68 -26.96
C THR A 205 -21.08 8.52 -27.50
N PRO A 206 -21.59 7.33 -27.93
CA PRO A 206 -20.92 6.01 -27.74
C PRO A 206 -20.64 5.06 -28.97
N GLU A 207 -20.33 3.78 -28.66
CA GLU A 207 -19.82 2.56 -29.39
C GLU A 207 -20.78 1.84 -30.40
N PRO A 208 -20.32 0.89 -31.30
CA PRO A 208 -20.61 -0.57 -31.12
C PRO A 208 -19.75 -1.69 -31.87
N GLU A 209 -19.68 -2.90 -31.26
CA GLU A 209 -19.78 -4.35 -31.69
C GLU A 209 -18.97 -5.12 -32.82
N ASP A 210 -18.84 -6.47 -32.62
CA ASP A 210 -18.03 -7.56 -33.29
C ASP A 210 -18.92 -8.64 -34.02
N PRO A 211 -18.47 -9.40 -35.07
CA PRO A 211 -18.39 -10.91 -35.04
C PRO A 211 -17.46 -11.59 -36.12
N PRO A 212 -17.47 -12.93 -36.46
CA PRO A 212 -17.39 -14.21 -35.71
C PRO A 212 -16.24 -15.19 -36.20
N VAL A 213 -16.29 -16.52 -35.88
CA VAL A 213 -15.18 -17.54 -35.95
C VAL A 213 -15.58 -18.89 -36.62
N THR A 214 -14.65 -19.65 -37.27
CA THR A 214 -14.69 -21.16 -37.50
C THR A 214 -13.29 -21.75 -37.92
N PRO A 215 -13.01 -23.10 -38.02
CA PRO A 215 -11.87 -23.72 -37.30
C PRO A 215 -10.81 -24.55 -38.11
N GLU A 216 -10.13 -25.49 -37.43
CA GLU A 216 -8.74 -26.03 -37.56
C GLU A 216 -8.64 -27.52 -38.02
N PRO A 217 -7.45 -28.04 -38.40
CA PRO A 217 -7.13 -29.49 -38.37
C PRO A 217 -5.88 -29.88 -37.52
N GLU A 218 -5.85 -31.12 -37.02
CA GLU A 218 -4.87 -31.68 -36.04
C GLU A 218 -3.62 -32.38 -36.64
N ASP A 219 -2.62 -32.69 -35.79
CA ASP A 219 -1.47 -33.58 -36.09
C ASP A 219 -0.97 -34.33 -34.80
N PRO A 220 -0.06 -35.35 -34.88
CA PRO A 220 -0.14 -36.61 -34.11
C PRO A 220 0.70 -36.71 -32.78
N PRO A 221 0.64 -37.82 -32.01
CA PRO A 221 0.92 -37.80 -30.56
C PRO A 221 2.40 -38.02 -30.16
N VAL A 222 2.74 -37.51 -28.97
CA VAL A 222 4.09 -37.59 -28.37
C VAL A 222 4.13 -38.55 -27.17
N ILE A 223 5.24 -39.27 -27.04
CA ILE A 223 5.49 -40.33 -26.04
C ILE A 223 5.66 -39.73 -24.62
N ASN A 224 4.95 -40.30 -23.63
CA ASN A 224 5.07 -39.90 -22.21
C ASN A 224 6.26 -40.59 -21.50
N PRO A 225 7.04 -39.88 -20.66
CA PRO A 225 8.01 -40.47 -19.73
C PRO A 225 7.32 -41.14 -18.50
N PRO A 226 8.02 -41.98 -17.72
CA PRO A 226 7.38 -42.92 -16.78
C PRO A 226 6.69 -42.26 -15.58
N THR A 227 5.58 -42.86 -15.16
CA THR A 227 4.76 -42.44 -14.02
C THR A 227 5.41 -42.78 -12.67
N PRO A 228 5.43 -41.84 -11.69
CA PRO A 228 5.79 -42.14 -10.31
C PRO A 228 4.79 -43.10 -9.63
N ASP A 229 5.23 -43.73 -8.54
CA ASP A 229 4.42 -44.65 -7.73
C ASP A 229 3.08 -44.05 -7.26
N PRO A 230 2.02 -44.87 -7.12
CA PRO A 230 0.68 -44.41 -6.76
C PRO A 230 0.65 -43.81 -5.34
N VAL A 231 0.38 -42.51 -5.25
CA VAL A 231 0.26 -41.79 -3.98
C VAL A 231 -1.07 -42.14 -3.31
N THR A 232 -1.03 -42.81 -2.17
CA THR A 232 -2.23 -43.31 -1.45
C THR A 232 -2.64 -42.47 -0.23
N SER A 233 -1.92 -41.38 0.07
CA SER A 233 -2.16 -40.57 1.27
C SER A 233 -3.18 -39.44 1.04
N ASN A 234 -4.09 -39.24 1.99
CA ASN A 234 -5.09 -38.18 1.95
C ASN A 234 -4.48 -36.82 2.30
N PHE A 235 -4.82 -35.76 1.56
CA PHE A 235 -4.37 -34.39 1.82
C PHE A 235 -5.48 -33.51 2.42
N THR A 236 -5.15 -32.77 3.47
CA THR A 236 -6.03 -31.74 4.03
C THR A 236 -6.14 -30.54 3.09
N LEU A 237 -7.25 -29.80 3.16
CA LEU A 237 -7.44 -28.54 2.42
C LEU A 237 -6.33 -27.51 2.75
N ALA A 238 -5.79 -27.52 3.97
CA ALA A 238 -4.66 -26.67 4.35
C ALA A 238 -3.37 -27.02 3.59
N GLN A 239 -3.06 -28.32 3.43
CA GLN A 239 -1.91 -28.78 2.64
C GLN A 239 -2.08 -28.44 1.15
N ILE A 240 -3.28 -28.60 0.60
CA ILE A 240 -3.59 -28.28 -0.81
C ILE A 240 -3.50 -26.76 -1.05
N ASN A 241 -4.04 -25.93 -0.15
CA ASN A 241 -3.94 -24.47 -0.24
C ASN A 241 -2.48 -23.97 -0.12
N ALA A 242 -1.66 -24.59 0.74
CA ALA A 242 -0.24 -24.27 0.86
C ALA A 242 0.52 -24.62 -0.44
N ALA A 243 0.24 -25.77 -1.02
CA ALA A 243 0.79 -26.17 -2.32
C ALA A 243 0.35 -25.22 -3.44
N ALA A 244 -0.92 -24.81 -3.48
CA ALA A 244 -1.45 -23.82 -4.42
C ALA A 244 -0.75 -22.45 -4.31
N THR A 245 -0.53 -21.98 -3.08
CA THR A 245 0.21 -20.75 -2.79
C THR A 245 1.64 -20.84 -3.34
N ASN A 246 2.31 -21.98 -3.16
CA ASN A 246 3.66 -22.21 -3.66
C ASN A 246 3.73 -22.31 -5.19
N VAL A 247 2.77 -22.99 -5.84
CA VAL A 247 2.70 -23.09 -7.31
C VAL A 247 2.43 -21.72 -7.95
N LYS A 248 1.52 -20.93 -7.38
CA LYS A 248 1.31 -19.53 -7.78
C LYS A 248 2.62 -18.74 -7.67
N LYS A 249 3.26 -18.73 -6.50
CA LYS A 249 4.53 -18.02 -6.27
C LYS A 249 5.66 -18.47 -7.23
N TYR A 250 5.73 -19.77 -7.51
CA TYR A 250 6.70 -20.33 -8.47
C TYR A 250 6.44 -19.80 -9.88
N TYR A 251 5.19 -19.80 -10.35
CA TYR A 251 4.85 -19.22 -11.65
C TYR A 251 5.09 -17.70 -11.69
N ASP A 252 4.68 -16.97 -10.65
CA ASP A 252 4.86 -15.51 -10.55
C ASP A 252 6.34 -15.13 -10.71
N THR A 253 7.25 -15.98 -10.22
CA THR A 253 8.71 -15.83 -10.30
C THR A 253 9.29 -16.32 -11.64
N ASN A 254 8.98 -17.56 -12.05
CA ASN A 254 9.66 -18.26 -13.14
C ASN A 254 8.94 -18.16 -14.51
N LYS A 255 7.72 -17.62 -14.54
CA LYS A 255 6.78 -17.60 -15.69
C LYS A 255 6.53 -18.98 -16.33
N LYS A 256 6.79 -20.05 -15.56
CA LYS A 256 6.55 -21.45 -15.89
C LYS A 256 5.99 -22.16 -14.66
N LEU A 257 5.15 -23.17 -14.85
CA LEU A 257 4.79 -24.11 -13.78
C LEU A 257 5.96 -25.05 -13.47
N PRO A 258 6.08 -25.53 -12.21
CA PRO A 258 7.02 -26.60 -11.88
C PRO A 258 6.57 -27.91 -12.54
N SER A 259 7.48 -28.85 -12.78
CA SER A 259 7.15 -30.17 -13.37
C SER A 259 6.33 -31.05 -12.42
N THR A 260 6.51 -30.88 -11.10
CA THR A 260 5.77 -31.55 -10.03
C THR A 260 5.53 -30.61 -8.85
N VAL A 261 4.67 -31.00 -7.92
CA VAL A 261 4.31 -30.24 -6.72
C VAL A 261 4.54 -31.13 -5.49
N THR A 262 5.33 -30.66 -4.53
CA THR A 262 5.51 -31.40 -3.27
C THR A 262 4.38 -31.09 -2.29
N ILE A 263 3.64 -32.11 -1.87
CA ILE A 263 2.63 -32.02 -0.80
C ILE A 263 2.96 -33.07 0.25
N ASN A 264 3.19 -32.64 1.50
CA ASN A 264 3.51 -33.55 2.62
C ASN A 264 4.66 -34.53 2.29
N ASN A 265 5.75 -34.01 1.71
CA ASN A 265 6.92 -34.74 1.22
C ASN A 265 6.67 -35.75 0.07
N GLN A 266 5.45 -35.83 -0.49
CA GLN A 266 5.14 -36.63 -1.67
C GLN A 266 5.18 -35.77 -2.94
N GLN A 267 5.73 -36.34 -4.01
CA GLN A 267 5.76 -35.74 -5.35
C GLN A 267 4.41 -35.95 -6.03
N ILE A 268 3.70 -34.87 -6.34
CA ILE A 268 2.39 -34.87 -7.01
C ILE A 268 2.58 -34.32 -8.43
N THR A 269 2.11 -35.05 -9.44
CA THR A 269 2.15 -34.57 -10.83
C THR A 269 1.13 -33.44 -11.04
N LEU A 270 1.34 -32.56 -12.03
CA LEU A 270 0.47 -31.40 -12.26
C LEU A 270 -1.00 -31.78 -12.54
N ASN A 271 -1.23 -32.86 -13.28
CA ASN A 271 -2.53 -33.48 -13.53
C ASN A 271 -3.21 -34.00 -12.25
N GLN A 272 -2.49 -34.67 -11.34
CA GLN A 272 -3.01 -35.01 -10.01
C GLN A 272 -3.30 -33.76 -9.18
N PHE A 273 -2.46 -32.73 -9.31
CA PHE A 273 -2.62 -31.46 -8.58
C PHE A 273 -3.85 -30.68 -9.03
N LEU A 274 -4.19 -30.66 -10.33
CA LEU A 274 -5.43 -30.07 -10.85
C LEU A 274 -6.69 -30.73 -10.24
N TYR A 275 -6.68 -32.05 -10.04
CA TYR A 275 -7.77 -32.75 -9.35
C TYR A 275 -7.91 -32.33 -7.88
N LEU A 276 -6.79 -32.15 -7.17
CA LEU A 276 -6.79 -31.63 -5.80
C LEU A 276 -7.29 -30.18 -5.72
N LEU A 277 -6.83 -29.30 -6.62
CA LEU A 277 -7.21 -27.89 -6.70
C LEU A 277 -8.72 -27.70 -6.94
N THR A 278 -9.28 -28.43 -7.91
CA THR A 278 -10.71 -28.36 -8.27
C THR A 278 -11.59 -28.93 -7.17
N THR A 279 -11.23 -30.11 -6.63
CA THR A 279 -11.95 -30.72 -5.50
C THR A 279 -11.91 -29.86 -4.24
N ALA A 280 -10.76 -29.24 -3.93
CA ALA A 280 -10.64 -28.31 -2.81
C ALA A 280 -11.53 -27.08 -3.00
N THR A 281 -11.56 -26.49 -4.21
CA THR A 281 -12.40 -25.33 -4.52
C THR A 281 -13.89 -25.63 -4.31
N ILE A 282 -14.38 -26.81 -4.72
CA ILE A 282 -15.76 -27.26 -4.53
C ILE A 282 -16.08 -27.51 -3.04
N ASN A 283 -15.19 -28.20 -2.32
CA ASN A 283 -15.32 -28.46 -0.89
C ASN A 283 -15.40 -27.15 -0.08
N LEU A 284 -14.55 -26.17 -0.40
CA LEU A 284 -14.54 -24.86 0.26
C LEU A 284 -15.80 -24.03 -0.04
N ASN A 285 -16.40 -24.16 -1.22
CA ASN A 285 -17.67 -23.50 -1.53
C ASN A 285 -18.86 -24.09 -0.73
N THR A 286 -18.76 -25.36 -0.35
CA THR A 286 -19.81 -26.11 0.38
C THR A 286 -19.52 -26.22 1.89
N GLY A 287 -18.45 -25.58 2.38
CA GLY A 287 -18.03 -25.65 3.78
C GLY A 287 -17.48 -27.02 4.22
N LYS A 288 -17.27 -27.96 3.28
CA LYS A 288 -16.82 -29.32 3.55
C LYS A 288 -15.32 -29.33 3.85
N THR A 289 -14.92 -29.90 4.99
CA THR A 289 -13.54 -29.89 5.49
C THR A 289 -12.78 -31.21 5.32
N THR A 290 -13.41 -32.24 4.76
CA THR A 290 -12.85 -33.59 4.63
C THR A 290 -11.54 -33.59 3.82
N PRO A 291 -10.49 -34.31 4.26
CA PRO A 291 -9.30 -34.57 3.45
C PRO A 291 -9.66 -35.18 2.09
N ILE A 292 -8.86 -34.87 1.07
CA ILE A 292 -9.04 -35.29 -0.32
C ILE A 292 -7.99 -36.34 -0.65
N THR A 293 -8.43 -37.52 -1.08
CA THR A 293 -7.56 -38.55 -1.65
C THR A 293 -7.14 -38.13 -3.06
N PRO A 294 -5.83 -38.08 -3.40
CA PRO A 294 -5.40 -37.93 -4.77
C PRO A 294 -5.86 -39.13 -5.61
N LYS A 295 -6.22 -38.90 -6.88
CA LYS A 295 -6.48 -39.97 -7.85
C LYS A 295 -5.25 -40.20 -8.72
N ASN A 296 -5.07 -41.42 -9.21
CA ASN A 296 -4.16 -41.69 -10.32
C ASN A 296 -4.79 -41.17 -11.60
N ILE A 297 -4.40 -39.95 -11.98
CA ILE A 297 -4.84 -39.24 -13.18
C ILE A 297 -3.66 -39.25 -14.15
N ASN A 298 -3.86 -39.62 -15.41
CA ASN A 298 -2.85 -39.49 -16.48
C ASN A 298 -2.79 -38.06 -17.04
N THR A 299 -1.72 -37.74 -17.77
CA THR A 299 -1.62 -36.47 -18.51
C THR A 299 -2.71 -36.34 -19.58
N ALA A 300 -3.05 -35.10 -19.96
CA ALA A 300 -3.95 -34.87 -21.09
C ALA A 300 -3.24 -35.29 -22.39
N PRO A 301 -3.84 -36.13 -23.25
CA PRO A 301 -3.18 -36.61 -24.47
C PRO A 301 -2.90 -35.50 -25.49
N ASN A 302 -3.89 -34.66 -25.80
CA ASN A 302 -3.80 -33.61 -26.83
C ASN A 302 -4.27 -32.25 -26.25
N PRO A 303 -3.50 -31.60 -25.36
CA PRO A 303 -3.94 -30.38 -24.69
C PRO A 303 -3.98 -29.16 -25.63
N SER A 304 -5.11 -28.46 -25.70
CA SER A 304 -5.32 -27.30 -26.58
C SER A 304 -5.94 -26.10 -25.84
N GLU A 305 -5.69 -24.89 -26.34
CA GLU A 305 -6.14 -23.64 -25.72
C GLU A 305 -6.34 -22.54 -26.77
N ASN A 306 -7.51 -21.91 -26.77
CA ASN A 306 -7.80 -20.70 -27.53
C ASN A 306 -8.38 -19.56 -26.67
N ALA A 307 -8.37 -19.71 -25.34
CA ALA A 307 -8.88 -18.71 -24.43
C ALA A 307 -8.17 -17.35 -24.58
N ARG A 308 -8.92 -16.26 -24.46
CA ARG A 308 -8.40 -14.91 -24.31
C ARG A 308 -8.13 -14.61 -22.83
N GLN A 309 -7.15 -13.75 -22.53
CA GLN A 309 -6.96 -13.26 -21.17
C GLN A 309 -8.19 -12.44 -20.74
N GLY A 310 -8.74 -12.74 -19.57
CA GLY A 310 -9.99 -12.13 -19.11
C GLY A 310 -10.41 -12.64 -17.75
N THR A 311 -11.54 -12.16 -17.25
CA THR A 311 -12.01 -12.47 -15.89
C THR A 311 -13.31 -13.27 -15.93
N ILE A 312 -13.37 -14.38 -15.18
CA ILE A 312 -14.57 -15.20 -15.00
C ILE A 312 -15.11 -15.08 -13.57
N THR A 313 -16.43 -15.20 -13.41
CA THR A 313 -17.13 -15.04 -12.12
C THR A 313 -16.97 -16.27 -11.21
N LYS A 314 -17.31 -16.10 -9.93
CA LYS A 314 -17.37 -17.20 -8.95
C LYS A 314 -18.23 -18.37 -9.42
N THR A 315 -19.42 -18.10 -9.94
CA THR A 315 -20.30 -19.13 -10.51
C THR A 315 -19.62 -19.86 -11.67
N ALA A 316 -18.97 -19.12 -12.58
CA ALA A 316 -18.32 -19.69 -13.75
C ALA A 316 -17.10 -20.56 -13.40
N TYR A 317 -16.22 -20.14 -12.48
CA TYR A 317 -15.08 -20.98 -12.11
C TYR A 317 -15.47 -22.18 -11.21
N LEU A 318 -16.61 -22.10 -10.49
CA LEU A 318 -17.14 -23.24 -9.72
C LEU A 318 -17.75 -24.31 -10.63
N ASP A 319 -18.52 -23.90 -11.65
CA ASP A 319 -18.94 -24.79 -12.74
C ASP A 319 -17.73 -25.45 -13.43
N LEU A 320 -16.73 -24.64 -13.80
CA LEU A 320 -15.50 -25.12 -14.42
C LEU A 320 -14.79 -26.17 -13.53
N ALA A 321 -14.67 -25.91 -12.22
CA ALA A 321 -14.09 -26.86 -11.27
C ALA A 321 -14.87 -28.17 -11.22
N GLN A 322 -16.20 -28.11 -11.21
CA GLN A 322 -17.07 -29.28 -11.17
C GLN A 322 -16.96 -30.11 -12.46
N ARG A 323 -16.96 -29.47 -13.63
CA ARG A 323 -16.80 -30.16 -14.92
C ARG A 323 -15.43 -30.83 -15.06
N ILE A 324 -14.35 -30.14 -14.69
CA ILE A 324 -12.99 -30.71 -14.69
C ILE A 324 -12.91 -31.92 -13.75
N LYS A 325 -13.41 -31.78 -12.50
CA LYS A 325 -13.41 -32.88 -11.53
C LYS A 325 -14.19 -34.09 -12.05
N THR A 326 -15.41 -33.89 -12.56
CA THR A 326 -16.25 -34.96 -13.11
C THR A 326 -15.62 -35.63 -14.33
N PHE A 327 -14.94 -34.87 -15.21
CA PHE A 327 -14.19 -35.44 -16.33
C PHE A 327 -13.07 -36.36 -15.83
N MET A 328 -12.25 -35.88 -14.89
CA MET A 328 -11.12 -36.62 -14.34
C MET A 328 -11.57 -37.84 -13.53
N ASP A 329 -12.74 -37.75 -12.86
CA ASP A 329 -13.36 -38.87 -12.15
C ASP A 329 -13.75 -40.03 -13.07
N ASN A 330 -14.21 -39.72 -14.29
CA ASN A 330 -14.74 -40.70 -15.24
C ASN A 330 -13.68 -41.26 -16.20
N ASN A 331 -12.70 -40.44 -16.59
CA ASN A 331 -11.75 -40.78 -17.66
C ASN A 331 -10.33 -41.12 -17.14
N ASN A 332 -10.05 -40.90 -15.85
CA ASN A 332 -8.73 -41.12 -15.24
C ASN A 332 -7.56 -40.38 -15.93
N HIS A 333 -7.84 -39.30 -16.67
CA HIS A 333 -6.83 -38.40 -17.23
C HIS A 333 -7.29 -36.94 -17.15
N ALA A 334 -6.36 -36.00 -17.22
CA ALA A 334 -6.68 -34.58 -17.28
C ALA A 334 -7.37 -34.24 -18.62
N PRO A 335 -8.36 -33.33 -18.66
CA PRO A 335 -9.01 -32.94 -19.90
C PRO A 335 -8.04 -32.22 -20.84
N ASN A 336 -8.15 -32.47 -22.15
CA ASN A 336 -7.40 -31.74 -23.19
C ASN A 336 -7.64 -30.23 -23.10
N PHE A 337 -8.89 -29.85 -22.84
CA PHE A 337 -9.30 -28.47 -22.58
C PHE A 337 -10.56 -28.42 -21.72
N ALA A 338 -10.85 -27.26 -21.14
CA ALA A 338 -12.15 -26.97 -20.54
C ALA A 338 -12.67 -25.60 -21.01
N THR A 339 -13.89 -25.58 -21.54
CA THR A 339 -14.52 -24.39 -22.11
C THR A 339 -14.97 -23.41 -21.04
N THR A 340 -14.70 -22.12 -21.28
CA THR A 340 -15.15 -20.97 -20.49
C THR A 340 -15.79 -19.92 -21.42
N THR A 341 -16.38 -18.87 -20.85
CA THR A 341 -16.85 -17.69 -21.63
C THR A 341 -15.73 -16.93 -22.35
N LEU A 342 -14.46 -17.25 -22.06
CA LEU A 342 -13.28 -16.63 -22.67
C LEU A 342 -12.65 -17.51 -23.77
N GLY A 343 -13.18 -18.72 -24.00
CA GLY A 343 -12.62 -19.75 -24.88
C GLY A 343 -12.21 -21.03 -24.13
N THR A 344 -11.52 -21.94 -24.82
CA THR A 344 -11.01 -23.20 -24.26
C THR A 344 -9.70 -22.96 -23.49
N THR A 345 -9.63 -23.44 -22.26
CA THR A 345 -8.43 -23.34 -21.41
C THR A 345 -7.75 -24.70 -21.29
N ARG A 346 -6.41 -24.76 -21.36
CA ARG A 346 -5.65 -25.99 -21.12
C ARG A 346 -5.29 -26.17 -19.64
N TYR A 347 -4.79 -27.35 -19.30
CA TYR A 347 -4.62 -27.77 -17.90
C TYR A 347 -3.64 -26.88 -17.10
N GLU A 348 -2.60 -26.34 -17.73
CA GLU A 348 -1.65 -25.41 -17.09
C GLU A 348 -2.32 -24.09 -16.66
N THR A 349 -3.13 -23.52 -17.56
CA THR A 349 -3.91 -22.31 -17.32
C THR A 349 -4.91 -22.52 -16.19
N GLN A 350 -5.57 -23.69 -16.17
CA GLN A 350 -6.47 -24.09 -15.08
C GLN A 350 -5.74 -24.22 -13.74
N ILE A 351 -4.56 -24.87 -13.70
CA ILE A 351 -3.75 -25.03 -12.48
C ILE A 351 -3.39 -23.68 -11.87
N TYR A 352 -2.91 -22.72 -12.66
CA TYR A 352 -2.56 -21.40 -12.13
C TYR A 352 -3.79 -20.59 -11.68
N ALA A 353 -4.90 -20.66 -12.42
CA ALA A 353 -6.15 -20.00 -12.05
C ALA A 353 -6.70 -20.54 -10.72
N PHE A 354 -6.80 -21.86 -10.54
CA PHE A 354 -7.22 -22.46 -9.28
C PHE A 354 -6.18 -22.28 -8.16
N SER A 355 -4.88 -22.22 -8.49
CA SER A 355 -3.85 -21.87 -7.51
C SER A 355 -4.05 -20.45 -6.94
N ARG A 356 -4.43 -19.48 -7.78
CA ARG A 356 -4.81 -18.12 -7.36
C ARG A 356 -6.12 -18.08 -6.56
N ILE A 357 -7.11 -18.91 -6.90
CA ILE A 357 -8.36 -19.04 -6.13
C ILE A 357 -8.08 -19.54 -4.70
N LEU A 358 -7.23 -20.56 -4.54
CA LEU A 358 -6.91 -21.12 -3.23
C LEU A 358 -5.92 -20.25 -2.43
N ASP A 359 -4.98 -19.55 -3.06
CA ASP A 359 -4.16 -18.49 -2.44
C ASP A 359 -5.04 -17.34 -1.89
N PHE A 360 -6.03 -16.91 -2.68
CA PHE A 360 -7.02 -15.94 -2.22
C PHE A 360 -7.83 -16.47 -1.04
N TYR A 361 -8.33 -17.72 -1.11
CA TYR A 361 -9.08 -18.33 0.00
C TYR A 361 -8.22 -18.47 1.26
N GLN A 362 -6.96 -18.87 1.11
CA GLN A 362 -6.02 -19.03 2.21
C GLN A 362 -5.88 -17.73 3.02
N THR A 363 -5.90 -16.59 2.34
CA THR A 363 -5.80 -15.25 2.92
C THR A 363 -7.16 -14.72 3.44
N ASN A 364 -8.23 -14.90 2.68
CA ASN A 364 -9.50 -14.18 2.90
C ASN A 364 -10.61 -15.03 3.56
N LYS A 365 -10.44 -16.36 3.62
CA LYS A 365 -11.42 -17.34 4.16
C LYS A 365 -12.79 -17.39 3.46
N TYR A 366 -12.88 -16.77 2.29
CA TYR A 366 -13.96 -16.97 1.32
C TYR A 366 -13.36 -17.07 -0.09
N LEU A 367 -14.07 -17.74 -1.00
CA LEU A 367 -13.66 -17.86 -2.39
C LEU A 367 -13.90 -16.53 -3.14
N PRO A 368 -12.98 -16.08 -4.01
CA PRO A 368 -13.05 -14.75 -4.63
C PRO A 368 -14.28 -14.58 -5.54
N ASN A 369 -14.80 -13.36 -5.68
CA ASN A 369 -15.97 -13.14 -6.56
C ASN A 369 -15.65 -13.36 -8.05
N THR A 370 -14.38 -13.29 -8.44
CA THR A 370 -13.88 -13.51 -9.79
C THR A 370 -12.46 -14.09 -9.79
N VAL A 371 -12.01 -14.64 -10.92
CA VAL A 371 -10.58 -14.94 -11.18
C VAL A 371 -10.21 -14.54 -12.62
N THR A 372 -8.99 -14.05 -12.82
CA THR A 372 -8.43 -13.80 -14.16
C THR A 372 -7.81 -15.06 -14.73
N ILE A 373 -8.31 -15.52 -15.89
CA ILE A 373 -7.67 -16.52 -16.74
C ILE A 373 -6.51 -15.87 -17.48
N ILE A 374 -5.32 -16.49 -17.42
CA ILE A 374 -4.11 -16.07 -18.13
C ILE A 374 -3.66 -17.26 -19.01
N PRO A 375 -3.96 -17.25 -20.32
CA PRO A 375 -3.56 -18.29 -21.26
C PRO A 375 -2.04 -18.37 -21.49
N GLY A 376 -1.58 -19.40 -22.20
CA GLY A 376 -0.21 -19.53 -22.69
C GLY A 376 0.81 -20.00 -21.64
N ILE A 377 0.35 -20.53 -20.50
CA ILE A 377 1.21 -20.98 -19.40
C ILE A 377 2.08 -22.17 -19.83
N LYS A 378 3.40 -22.03 -19.70
CA LYS A 378 4.40 -23.06 -20.03
C LYS A 378 4.81 -23.86 -18.78
N ILE A 379 5.32 -25.08 -18.97
CA ILE A 379 5.87 -25.93 -17.91
C ILE A 379 7.40 -25.91 -18.00
N ASN A 380 8.08 -26.10 -16.87
CA ASN A 380 9.51 -26.35 -16.86
C ASN A 380 9.79 -27.83 -17.23
N THR A 381 10.24 -28.09 -18.46
CA THR A 381 10.46 -29.45 -19.01
C THR A 381 11.88 -30.00 -18.80
N GLY A 382 12.73 -29.31 -18.04
CA GLY A 382 14.04 -29.83 -17.62
C GLY A 382 13.95 -30.72 -16.38
N VAL A 383 14.28 -31.99 -16.51
CA VAL A 383 14.56 -32.93 -15.40
C VAL A 383 15.98 -32.69 -14.84
N THR A 384 16.31 -32.86 -13.56
CA THR A 384 15.64 -33.52 -12.41
C THR A 384 15.54 -32.60 -11.16
N PRO A 385 14.75 -32.97 -10.12
CA PRO A 385 14.74 -32.25 -8.84
C PRO A 385 16.03 -32.50 -8.02
N PRO A 386 16.42 -31.60 -7.10
CA PRO A 386 17.47 -31.89 -6.11
C PRO A 386 17.01 -33.01 -5.17
N VAL A 387 17.66 -34.17 -5.26
CA VAL A 387 17.52 -35.27 -4.30
C VAL A 387 18.58 -35.10 -3.23
N VAL A 388 18.19 -35.25 -1.96
CA VAL A 388 19.11 -35.29 -0.82
C VAL A 388 19.80 -36.67 -0.80
N PRO A 389 21.14 -36.76 -0.86
CA PRO A 389 21.85 -38.04 -0.72
C PRO A 389 21.71 -38.61 0.71
N PRO A 390 21.68 -39.94 0.87
CA PRO A 390 21.64 -40.59 2.18
C PRO A 390 23.00 -40.48 2.91
N VAL A 391 22.96 -40.58 4.24
CA VAL A 391 24.13 -40.42 5.11
C VAL A 391 24.85 -41.76 5.34
N THR A 392 26.13 -41.83 4.98
CA THR A 392 27.14 -42.73 5.56
C THR A 392 28.52 -42.01 5.57
N PRO A 393 29.43 -42.33 6.51
CA PRO A 393 30.44 -41.35 6.98
C PRO A 393 31.86 -41.45 6.38
N GLU A 394 32.63 -40.38 6.63
CA GLU A 394 34.09 -40.18 6.45
C GLU A 394 34.68 -40.12 5.02
N PRO A 395 35.86 -39.47 4.81
CA PRO A 395 36.80 -38.90 5.80
C PRO A 395 36.92 -37.35 5.79
N GLU A 396 37.66 -36.80 6.77
CA GLU A 396 37.97 -35.37 6.91
C GLU A 396 39.03 -34.88 5.90
N ASP A 397 38.86 -33.64 5.41
CA ASP A 397 39.90 -32.80 4.79
C ASP A 397 39.37 -31.34 4.63
N PRO A 398 40.22 -30.30 4.42
CA PRO A 398 40.90 -29.52 5.45
C PRO A 398 40.10 -28.25 5.87
N PRO A 399 40.55 -27.48 6.89
CA PRO A 399 39.74 -26.41 7.47
C PRO A 399 39.54 -25.21 6.51
N VAL A 400 38.31 -25.07 6.01
CA VAL A 400 37.84 -23.80 5.44
C VAL A 400 37.69 -22.79 6.58
N ILE A 401 38.45 -21.70 6.49
CA ILE A 401 38.42 -20.61 7.47
C ILE A 401 37.05 -19.92 7.41
N ASN A 402 36.15 -20.27 8.33
CA ASN A 402 34.97 -19.47 8.59
C ASN A 402 35.39 -18.08 9.10
N PRO A 403 34.70 -16.99 8.71
CA PRO A 403 34.84 -15.72 9.42
C PRO A 403 34.51 -15.95 10.90
N PRO A 404 35.28 -15.38 11.84
CA PRO A 404 35.20 -15.76 13.24
C PRO A 404 33.80 -15.52 13.79
N THR A 405 33.18 -16.57 14.34
CA THR A 405 32.09 -16.42 15.29
C THR A 405 32.58 -15.52 16.42
N PRO A 406 31.90 -14.40 16.72
CA PRO A 406 32.30 -13.54 17.84
C PRO A 406 32.38 -14.35 19.14
N ASP A 407 33.37 -14.06 19.96
CA ASP A 407 33.55 -14.71 21.27
C ASP A 407 32.24 -14.68 22.08
N PRO A 408 31.96 -15.71 22.90
CA PRO A 408 30.77 -15.74 23.73
C PRO A 408 30.73 -14.52 24.66
N VAL A 409 29.83 -13.59 24.35
CA VAL A 409 29.69 -12.33 25.06
C VAL A 409 29.14 -12.60 26.46
N THR A 410 29.99 -12.51 27.48
CA THR A 410 29.64 -12.74 28.89
C THR A 410 29.32 -11.46 29.67
N SER A 411 29.50 -10.29 29.04
CA SER A 411 29.31 -8.98 29.67
C SER A 411 27.82 -8.60 29.77
N ASN A 412 27.39 -8.14 30.95
CA ASN A 412 26.03 -7.63 31.15
C ASN A 412 25.86 -6.25 30.51
N PHE A 413 24.77 -6.03 29.77
CA PHE A 413 24.47 -4.74 29.16
C PHE A 413 23.44 -3.93 29.95
N THR A 414 23.71 -2.66 30.17
CA THR A 414 22.73 -1.72 30.74
C THR A 414 21.62 -1.42 29.74
N LEU A 415 20.44 -1.03 30.24
CA LEU A 415 19.32 -0.59 29.40
C LEU A 415 19.70 0.61 28.51
N ALA A 416 20.58 1.50 28.99
CA ALA A 416 21.07 2.63 28.21
C ALA A 416 21.90 2.18 26.99
N GLN A 417 22.80 1.20 27.16
CA GLN A 417 23.59 0.63 26.06
C GLN A 417 22.68 -0.09 25.04
N ILE A 418 21.66 -0.82 25.49
CA ILE A 418 20.70 -1.51 24.61
C ILE A 418 19.82 -0.49 23.85
N ASN A 419 19.35 0.57 24.50
CA ASN A 419 18.58 1.64 23.85
C ASN A 419 19.41 2.39 22.80
N ALA A 420 20.68 2.68 23.06
CA ALA A 420 21.59 3.31 22.10
C ALA A 420 21.80 2.40 20.87
N ALA A 421 22.00 1.11 21.08
CA ALA A 421 22.10 0.12 20.01
C ALA A 421 20.79 0.01 19.19
N ALA A 422 19.64 0.03 19.85
CA ALA A 422 18.32 0.04 19.20
C ALA A 422 18.09 1.28 18.34
N THR A 423 18.49 2.46 18.84
CA THR A 423 18.49 3.72 18.09
C THR A 423 19.33 3.60 16.81
N ASN A 424 20.53 3.03 16.92
CA ASN A 424 21.43 2.81 15.78
C ASN A 424 20.89 1.79 14.77
N VAL A 425 20.29 0.68 15.22
CA VAL A 425 19.69 -0.34 14.35
C VAL A 425 18.46 0.19 13.62
N LYS A 426 17.60 0.96 14.31
CA LYS A 426 16.50 1.69 13.68
C LYS A 426 17.05 2.64 12.61
N LYS A 427 18.00 3.52 12.95
CA LYS A 427 18.62 4.46 11.99
C LYS A 427 19.22 3.72 10.78
N TYR A 428 19.93 2.62 11.01
CA TYR A 428 20.49 1.80 9.95
C TYR A 428 19.42 1.25 9.01
N TYR A 429 18.31 0.72 9.54
CA TYR A 429 17.20 0.25 8.70
C TYR A 429 16.50 1.41 7.99
N ASP A 430 16.27 2.54 8.66
CA ASP A 430 15.63 3.72 8.09
C ASP A 430 16.42 4.23 6.86
N THR A 431 17.76 4.18 6.93
CA THR A 431 18.68 4.44 5.80
C THR A 431 18.66 3.31 4.75
N ASN A 432 18.98 2.06 5.13
CA ASN A 432 19.34 1.00 4.20
C ASN A 432 18.15 0.13 3.73
N LYS A 433 16.98 0.27 4.34
CA LYS A 433 15.80 -0.63 4.26
C LYS A 433 16.12 -2.12 4.53
N LYS A 434 17.27 -2.37 5.16
CA LYS A 434 17.80 -3.67 5.61
C LYS A 434 18.35 -3.51 7.02
N LEU A 435 18.27 -4.55 7.84
CA LEU A 435 18.99 -4.60 9.12
C LEU A 435 20.50 -4.77 8.89
N PRO A 436 21.36 -4.28 9.80
CA PRO A 436 22.79 -4.57 9.74
C PRO A 436 23.03 -6.07 10.03
N PRO A 437 24.14 -6.67 9.55
CA PRO A 437 24.43 -8.08 9.79
C PRO A 437 24.68 -8.40 11.27
N THR A 438 25.28 -7.46 12.00
CA THR A 438 25.52 -7.51 13.45
C THR A 438 25.26 -6.15 14.08
N VAL A 439 25.21 -6.09 15.41
CA VAL A 439 24.96 -4.88 16.21
C VAL A 439 26.12 -4.70 17.18
N THR A 440 26.74 -3.53 17.21
CA THR A 440 27.80 -3.24 18.20
C THR A 440 27.19 -2.69 19.49
N ILE A 441 27.49 -3.32 20.62
CA ILE A 441 27.14 -2.83 21.95
C ILE A 441 28.41 -2.87 22.81
N ASN A 442 28.82 -1.73 23.37
CA ASN A 442 30.02 -1.62 24.22
C ASN A 442 31.28 -2.25 23.57
N ASN A 443 31.52 -1.93 22.29
CA ASN A 443 32.59 -2.48 21.43
C ASN A 443 32.55 -4.00 21.17
N GLN A 444 31.53 -4.72 21.65
CA GLN A 444 31.31 -6.13 21.33
C GLN A 444 30.32 -6.29 20.17
N GLN A 445 30.57 -7.24 19.26
CA GLN A 445 29.63 -7.58 18.19
C GLN A 445 28.57 -8.56 18.70
N ILE A 446 27.31 -8.19 18.51
CA ILE A 446 26.12 -8.95 18.91
C ILE A 446 25.39 -9.39 17.64
N THR A 447 25.04 -10.66 17.54
CA THR A 447 24.22 -11.18 16.43
C THR A 447 22.77 -10.71 16.54
N LEU A 448 22.05 -10.61 15.43
CA LEU A 448 20.65 -10.12 15.41
C LEU A 448 19.70 -10.94 16.30
N ASN A 449 19.88 -12.25 16.36
CA ASN A 449 19.17 -13.19 17.25
C ASN A 449 19.48 -12.95 18.74
N GLN A 450 20.73 -12.70 19.12
CA GLN A 450 21.07 -12.24 20.48
C GLN A 450 20.47 -10.86 20.77
N PHE A 451 20.48 -9.96 19.78
CA PHE A 451 19.94 -8.62 19.91
C PHE A 451 18.42 -8.61 20.13
N LEU A 452 17.66 -9.49 19.46
CA LEU A 452 16.22 -9.68 19.72
C LEU A 452 15.92 -10.07 21.17
N TYR A 453 16.77 -10.91 21.79
CA TYR A 453 16.65 -11.27 23.20
C TYR A 453 16.87 -10.05 24.13
N LEU A 454 17.88 -9.22 23.83
CA LEU A 454 18.14 -7.98 24.56
C LEU A 454 16.99 -6.98 24.41
N LEU A 455 16.50 -6.77 23.18
CA LEU A 455 15.39 -5.86 22.86
C LEU A 455 14.10 -6.23 23.61
N THR A 456 13.71 -7.50 23.58
CA THR A 456 12.49 -7.99 24.25
C THR A 456 12.62 -7.94 25.77
N THR A 457 13.76 -8.36 26.32
CA THR A 457 14.03 -8.30 27.76
C THR A 457 14.09 -6.85 28.27
N ALA A 458 14.73 -5.94 27.53
CA ALA A 458 14.75 -4.52 27.87
C ALA A 458 13.35 -3.90 27.86
N THR A 459 12.53 -4.22 26.85
CA THR A 459 11.14 -3.74 26.78
C THR A 459 10.30 -4.18 27.99
N ILE A 460 10.46 -5.42 28.46
CA ILE A 460 9.76 -5.95 29.65
C ILE A 460 10.27 -5.30 30.93
N ASN A 461 11.60 -5.18 31.08
CA ASN A 461 12.24 -4.52 32.22
C ASN A 461 11.78 -3.05 32.35
N LEU A 462 11.76 -2.30 31.25
CA LEU A 462 11.29 -0.91 31.22
C LEU A 462 9.80 -0.76 31.55
N ASN A 463 8.96 -1.72 31.17
CA ASN A 463 7.55 -1.73 31.55
C ASN A 463 7.32 -1.99 33.05
N THR A 464 8.26 -2.68 33.70
CA THR A 464 8.19 -3.05 35.12
C THR A 464 9.05 -2.14 36.03
N GLY A 465 9.69 -1.10 35.47
CA GLY A 465 10.61 -0.22 36.20
C GLY A 465 11.93 -0.89 36.62
N LYS A 466 12.22 -2.10 36.14
CA LYS A 466 13.41 -2.87 36.51
C LYS A 466 14.63 -2.35 35.76
N THR A 467 15.64 -1.87 36.49
CA THR A 467 16.85 -1.24 35.91
C THR A 467 18.07 -2.16 35.80
N THR A 468 17.94 -3.42 36.24
CA THR A 468 19.06 -4.38 36.27
C THR A 468 19.67 -4.61 34.88
N PRO A 469 21.02 -4.59 34.74
CA PRO A 469 21.70 -5.01 33.51
C PRO A 469 21.24 -6.40 33.04
N ILE A 470 21.22 -6.59 31.73
CA ILE A 470 20.74 -7.80 31.06
C ILE A 470 21.95 -8.59 30.57
N THR A 471 22.08 -9.83 31.03
CA THR A 471 23.03 -10.80 30.47
C THR A 471 22.54 -11.24 29.08
N PRO A 472 23.34 -11.08 28.01
CA PRO A 472 23.02 -11.69 26.73
C PRO A 472 23.04 -13.22 26.85
N LYS A 473 22.16 -13.91 26.12
CA LYS A 473 22.19 -15.38 25.99
C LYS A 473 22.86 -15.79 24.69
N ASN A 474 23.52 -16.94 24.69
CA ASN A 474 23.91 -17.62 23.45
C ASN A 474 22.65 -18.21 22.82
N ILE A 475 22.10 -17.47 21.86
CA ILE A 475 20.89 -17.82 21.10
C ILE A 475 21.33 -18.15 19.68
N ASN A 476 20.90 -19.28 19.13
CA ASN A 476 21.12 -19.65 17.73
C ASN A 476 20.13 -18.93 16.79
N THR A 477 20.45 -18.89 15.49
CA THR A 477 19.54 -18.36 14.46
C THR A 477 18.24 -19.16 14.37
N ALA A 478 17.18 -18.53 13.85
CA ALA A 478 15.94 -19.24 13.57
C ALA A 478 16.14 -20.20 12.38
N PRO A 479 15.83 -21.51 12.50
CA PRO A 479 16.12 -22.47 11.43
C PRO A 479 15.25 -22.30 10.18
N ASN A 480 13.99 -21.86 10.33
CA ASN A 480 13.03 -21.70 9.23
C ASN A 480 12.16 -20.43 9.42
N PRO A 481 12.74 -19.22 9.32
CA PRO A 481 12.01 -17.98 9.55
C PRO A 481 10.91 -17.75 8.52
N SER A 482 9.70 -17.40 8.96
CA SER A 482 8.54 -17.19 8.09
C SER A 482 7.64 -16.06 8.56
N GLU A 483 6.94 -15.42 7.63
CA GLU A 483 6.16 -14.22 7.90
C GLU A 483 4.98 -14.10 6.94
N ASN A 484 3.81 -13.77 7.51
CA ASN A 484 2.62 -13.36 6.77
C ASN A 484 1.93 -12.13 7.38
N ALA A 485 2.57 -11.47 8.35
CA ALA A 485 2.07 -10.24 8.94
C ALA A 485 1.79 -9.19 7.85
N ARG A 486 0.72 -8.43 8.05
CA ARG A 486 0.43 -7.20 7.28
C ARG A 486 1.08 -6.01 7.98
N GLN A 487 1.46 -4.99 7.22
CA GLN A 487 1.87 -3.72 7.81
C GLN A 487 0.69 -3.11 8.58
N GLY A 488 0.95 -2.68 9.81
CA GLY A 488 -0.09 -2.18 10.69
C GLY A 488 0.41 -1.95 12.11
N THR A 489 -0.46 -1.46 12.97
CA THR A 489 -0.08 -0.99 14.31
C THR A 489 -0.63 -1.88 15.40
N ILE A 490 0.24 -2.38 16.29
CA ILE A 490 -0.13 -3.15 17.49
C ILE A 490 -0.01 -2.26 18.75
N THR A 491 -0.86 -2.53 19.75
CA THR A 491 -0.93 -1.76 21.00
C THR A 491 0.20 -2.10 21.97
N LYS A 492 0.41 -1.26 22.98
CA LYS A 492 1.34 -1.48 24.09
C LYS A 492 1.17 -2.85 24.74
N THR A 493 -0.07 -3.21 25.10
CA THR A 493 -0.39 -4.54 25.64
C THR A 493 0.00 -5.66 24.68
N ALA A 494 -0.28 -5.51 23.38
CA ALA A 494 0.00 -6.54 22.38
C ALA A 494 1.50 -6.72 22.09
N TYR A 495 2.31 -5.65 22.04
CA TYR A 495 3.75 -5.80 21.86
C TYR A 495 4.48 -6.25 23.14
N LEU A 496 3.92 -5.97 24.34
CA LEU A 496 4.45 -6.48 25.60
C LEU A 496 4.21 -7.98 25.76
N ASP A 497 3.00 -8.47 25.42
CA ASP A 497 2.72 -9.90 25.29
C ASP A 497 3.65 -10.57 24.26
N LEU A 498 3.82 -9.96 23.09
CA LEU A 498 4.72 -10.44 22.05
C LEU A 498 6.17 -10.54 22.56
N ALA A 499 6.67 -9.52 23.26
CA ALA A 499 8.01 -9.53 23.86
C ALA A 499 8.16 -10.66 24.87
N GLN A 500 7.15 -10.87 25.74
CA GLN A 500 7.18 -11.92 26.75
C GLN A 500 7.18 -13.32 26.10
N ARG A 501 6.35 -13.56 25.09
CA ARG A 501 6.31 -14.84 24.36
C ARG A 501 7.62 -15.13 23.61
N ILE A 502 8.20 -14.13 22.95
CA ILE A 502 9.50 -14.28 22.26
C ILE A 502 10.60 -14.59 23.29
N LYS A 503 10.67 -13.83 24.38
CA LYS A 503 11.67 -14.06 25.44
C LYS A 503 11.55 -15.46 26.04
N THR A 504 10.34 -15.88 26.43
CA THR A 504 10.10 -17.22 26.99
C THR A 504 10.43 -18.33 25.98
N PHE A 505 10.13 -18.14 24.69
CA PHE A 505 10.55 -19.09 23.66
C PHE A 505 12.08 -19.22 23.60
N MET A 506 12.80 -18.10 23.53
CA MET A 506 14.26 -18.07 23.42
C MET A 506 14.94 -18.59 24.69
N ASP A 507 14.34 -18.35 25.86
CA ASP A 507 14.79 -18.91 27.14
C ASP A 507 14.76 -20.43 27.19
N ASN A 508 13.75 -21.05 26.56
CA ASN A 508 13.51 -22.50 26.60
C ASN A 508 14.18 -23.27 25.45
N ASN A 509 14.38 -22.64 24.29
CA ASN A 509 14.81 -23.32 23.07
C ASN A 509 16.23 -22.95 22.61
N ASN A 510 16.86 -21.95 23.24
CA ASN A 510 18.21 -21.44 22.89
C ASN A 510 18.37 -21.03 21.41
N HIS A 511 17.28 -20.72 20.71
CA HIS A 511 17.28 -20.18 19.35
C HIS A 511 16.16 -19.16 19.15
N ALA A 512 16.31 -18.27 18.16
CA ALA A 512 15.27 -17.31 17.80
C ALA A 512 14.03 -18.02 17.20
N PRO A 513 12.80 -17.57 17.48
CA PRO A 513 11.60 -18.20 16.95
C PRO A 513 11.49 -18.04 15.42
N ASN A 514 11.06 -19.10 14.73
CA ASN A 514 10.75 -19.07 13.29
C ASN A 514 9.72 -17.98 12.95
N PHE A 515 8.76 -17.75 13.84
CA PHE A 515 7.83 -16.65 13.77
C PHE A 515 7.21 -16.38 15.15
N ALA A 516 6.63 -15.21 15.33
CA ALA A 516 5.77 -14.89 16.46
C ALA A 516 4.45 -14.26 15.99
N THR A 517 3.33 -14.82 16.45
CA THR A 517 1.98 -14.39 16.07
C THR A 517 1.61 -13.06 16.72
N THR A 518 1.01 -12.18 15.91
CA THR A 518 0.38 -10.92 16.30
C THR A 518 -1.04 -10.85 15.75
N THR A 519 -1.82 -9.83 16.12
CA THR A 519 -3.13 -9.55 15.50
C THR A 519 -3.05 -9.20 14.00
N LEU A 520 -1.86 -8.89 13.49
CA LEU A 520 -1.60 -8.56 12.08
C LEU A 520 -1.13 -9.77 11.27
N GLY A 521 -0.89 -10.92 11.90
CA GLY A 521 -0.29 -12.13 11.33
C GLY A 521 1.02 -12.54 12.01
N THR A 522 1.72 -13.50 11.42
CA THR A 522 3.02 -13.99 11.92
C THR A 522 4.14 -13.09 11.47
N THR A 523 4.95 -12.61 12.42
CA THR A 523 6.15 -11.81 12.18
C THR A 523 7.38 -12.69 12.30
N ARG A 524 8.38 -12.51 11.42
CA ARG A 524 9.70 -13.14 11.60
C ARG A 524 10.65 -12.25 12.40
N TYR A 525 11.79 -12.80 12.79
CA TYR A 525 12.70 -12.19 13.77
C TYR A 525 13.24 -10.83 13.30
N GLU A 526 13.46 -10.61 12.00
CA GLU A 526 13.90 -9.32 11.45
C GLU A 526 12.87 -8.20 11.66
N THR A 527 11.60 -8.51 11.40
CA THR A 527 10.46 -7.61 11.63
C THR A 527 10.30 -7.29 13.11
N GLN A 528 10.51 -8.27 13.98
CA GLN A 528 10.47 -8.10 15.44
C GLN A 528 11.61 -7.19 15.91
N ILE A 529 12.84 -7.39 15.41
CA ILE A 529 14.02 -6.57 15.77
C ILE A 529 13.77 -5.10 15.46
N TYR A 530 13.30 -4.77 14.26
CA TYR A 530 13.06 -3.36 13.91
C TYR A 530 11.90 -2.75 14.71
N ALA A 531 10.81 -3.50 14.95
CA ALA A 531 9.70 -3.04 15.77
C ALA A 531 10.14 -2.75 17.22
N PHE A 532 10.87 -3.66 17.87
CA PHE A 532 11.39 -3.41 19.21
C PHE A 532 12.51 -2.35 19.24
N SER A 533 13.30 -2.21 18.17
CA SER A 533 14.27 -1.12 18.04
C SER A 533 13.58 0.24 18.07
N ARG A 534 12.45 0.39 17.36
CA ARG A 534 11.60 1.60 17.40
C ARG A 534 10.95 1.85 18.76
N ILE A 535 10.59 0.80 19.50
CA ILE A 535 10.05 0.92 20.87
C ILE A 535 11.10 1.52 21.82
N LEU A 536 12.35 1.04 21.75
CA LEU A 536 13.42 1.51 22.63
C LEU A 536 13.98 2.88 22.21
N ASP A 537 14.04 3.19 20.90
CA ASP A 537 14.31 4.53 20.38
C ASP A 537 13.28 5.56 20.88
N PHE A 538 11.98 5.23 20.83
CA PHE A 538 10.94 6.07 21.42
C PHE A 538 11.15 6.26 22.92
N TYR A 539 11.43 5.19 23.67
CA TYR A 539 11.70 5.28 25.11
C TYR A 539 12.94 6.13 25.42
N GLN A 540 13.99 6.03 24.61
CA GLN A 540 15.24 6.77 24.82
C GLN A 540 15.00 8.29 24.84
N THR A 541 14.08 8.77 23.99
CA THR A 541 13.67 10.18 23.95
C THR A 541 12.64 10.51 25.04
N ASN A 542 11.55 9.75 25.11
CA ASN A 542 10.35 10.12 25.86
C ASN A 542 10.33 9.63 27.32
N LYS A 543 11.23 8.72 27.70
CA LYS A 543 11.30 8.06 29.02
C LYS A 543 10.07 7.25 29.44
N TYR A 544 9.13 7.03 28.52
CA TYR A 544 8.03 6.06 28.65
C TYR A 544 7.90 5.20 27.39
N LEU A 545 7.35 4.00 27.53
CA LEU A 545 7.12 3.08 26.40
C LEU A 545 5.89 3.53 25.58
N PRO A 546 5.96 3.52 24.23
CA PRO A 546 4.92 4.08 23.36
C PRO A 546 3.59 3.34 23.47
N ASN A 547 2.47 4.03 23.25
CA ASN A 547 1.15 3.38 23.33
C ASN A 547 0.90 2.36 22.20
N THR A 548 1.69 2.42 21.13
CA THR A 548 1.62 1.52 19.97
C THR A 548 2.97 1.40 19.24
N VAL A 549 3.18 0.32 18.48
CA VAL A 549 4.25 0.24 17.46
C VAL A 549 3.70 -0.24 16.12
N THR A 550 4.24 0.25 15.01
CA THR A 550 3.94 -0.27 13.66
C THR A 550 4.84 -1.45 13.34
N ILE A 551 4.24 -2.61 13.10
CA ILE A 551 4.87 -3.77 12.47
C ILE A 551 5.04 -3.45 10.98
N ILE A 552 6.26 -3.57 10.47
CA ILE A 552 6.61 -3.41 9.06
C ILE A 552 7.22 -4.74 8.60
N PRO A 553 6.43 -5.62 7.93
CA PRO A 553 6.88 -6.91 7.42
C PRO A 553 7.89 -6.78 6.26
N GLY A 554 8.51 -7.88 5.86
CA GLY A 554 9.31 -7.93 4.63
C GLY A 554 10.78 -7.54 4.82
N ILE A 555 11.19 -7.12 6.02
CA ILE A 555 12.55 -6.68 6.37
C ILE A 555 13.62 -7.69 5.94
N LYS A 556 14.67 -7.23 5.27
CA LYS A 556 15.83 -8.04 4.89
C LYS A 556 17.03 -7.69 5.77
N ILE A 557 18.02 -8.57 5.81
CA ILE A 557 19.31 -8.31 6.43
C ILE A 557 20.29 -7.94 5.33
N ASN A 558 21.24 -7.06 5.64
CA ASN A 558 22.34 -6.76 4.75
C ASN A 558 23.40 -7.88 4.85
N THR A 559 23.22 -8.94 4.08
CA THR A 559 24.09 -10.14 4.01
C THR A 559 25.33 -9.88 3.15
N GLY A 560 26.05 -8.79 3.43
CA GLY A 560 27.01 -8.22 2.49
C GLY A 560 28.12 -9.18 2.06
N SER A 561 28.32 -9.28 0.74
CA SER A 561 29.68 -9.12 0.21
C SER A 561 30.25 -7.78 0.69
N SER A 562 31.58 -7.70 0.82
CA SER A 562 32.30 -6.64 1.54
C SER A 562 31.78 -5.21 1.29
N PRO A 563 31.75 -4.36 2.33
CA PRO A 563 31.01 -3.09 2.28
C PRO A 563 31.62 -2.12 1.25
N PRO A 564 30.82 -1.59 0.32
CA PRO A 564 31.13 -0.32 -0.33
C PRO A 564 31.15 0.79 0.73
N SER A 565 31.86 1.88 0.44
CA SER A 565 31.92 3.10 1.24
C SER A 565 30.58 3.48 1.88
N GLN A 566 30.61 3.85 3.16
CA GLN A 566 29.45 3.96 4.04
C GLN A 566 28.36 4.92 3.49
N VAL A 567 27.41 4.37 2.74
CA VAL A 567 26.28 5.12 2.18
C VAL A 567 25.48 5.75 3.32
N THR A 568 25.33 7.06 3.28
CA THR A 568 24.72 7.85 4.36
C THR A 568 23.49 8.56 3.83
N THR A 569 22.34 8.38 4.49
CA THR A 569 21.11 9.15 4.17
C THR A 569 20.86 10.19 5.25
N THR A 570 20.71 11.44 4.83
CA THR A 570 20.44 12.61 5.66
C THR A 570 19.10 13.21 5.24
N LEU A 571 18.14 13.28 6.17
CA LEU A 571 16.90 14.04 5.95
C LEU A 571 17.26 15.53 5.93
N ILE A 572 16.93 16.21 4.83
CA ILE A 572 17.24 17.64 4.64
C ILE A 572 16.09 18.50 5.16
N ALA A 573 14.86 18.18 4.78
CA ALA A 573 13.67 18.91 5.17
C ALA A 573 12.44 18.01 5.10
N GLN A 574 11.43 18.31 5.92
CA GLN A 574 10.12 17.66 5.91
C GLN A 574 9.02 18.71 6.06
N THR A 575 7.96 18.57 5.26
CA THR A 575 6.78 19.45 5.21
C THR A 575 5.51 18.62 5.43
N SER A 576 4.33 19.25 5.35
CA SER A 576 3.04 18.53 5.40
C SER A 576 2.75 17.68 4.16
N TYR A 577 3.34 18.00 3.01
CA TYR A 577 3.06 17.36 1.71
C TYR A 577 4.23 16.54 1.15
N GLY A 578 5.41 16.58 1.79
CA GLY A 578 6.55 15.76 1.38
C GLY A 578 7.85 16.08 2.11
N PHE A 579 8.93 15.41 1.71
CA PHE A 579 10.26 15.61 2.28
C PHE A 579 11.35 15.56 1.21
N VAL A 580 12.53 16.06 1.58
CA VAL A 580 13.78 15.97 0.80
C VAL A 580 14.82 15.25 1.64
N GLN A 581 15.51 14.27 1.05
CA GLN A 581 16.65 13.61 1.66
C GLN A 581 17.84 13.57 0.70
N LYS A 582 19.05 13.60 1.27
CA LYS A 582 20.31 13.40 0.55
C LYS A 582 20.85 12.02 0.86
N ILE A 583 21.26 11.27 -0.17
CA ILE A 583 21.89 9.95 -0.06
C ILE A 583 23.30 10.07 -0.64
N GLU A 584 24.33 9.85 0.17
CA GLU A 584 25.71 10.21 -0.13
C GLU A 584 26.63 8.98 -0.18
N SER A 585 27.78 9.14 -0.85
CA SER A 585 28.88 8.17 -0.94
C SER A 585 28.70 6.97 -1.88
N TYR A 586 28.01 7.16 -3.01
CA TYR A 586 28.14 6.23 -4.14
C TYR A 586 29.45 6.51 -4.88
N GLY A 587 30.24 5.48 -5.16
CA GLY A 587 31.51 5.60 -5.89
C GLY A 587 32.72 6.02 -5.06
N THR A 588 33.89 5.97 -5.70
CA THR A 588 35.20 6.25 -5.09
C THR A 588 35.96 7.39 -5.76
N GLY A 589 35.43 7.96 -6.84
CA GLY A 589 36.11 9.00 -7.60
C GLY A 589 36.25 10.33 -6.87
N SER A 590 37.18 11.17 -7.31
CA SER A 590 37.32 12.55 -6.82
C SER A 590 36.25 13.49 -7.40
N ASN A 591 35.70 13.17 -8.58
CA ASN A 591 34.75 14.06 -9.26
C ASN A 591 33.35 13.95 -8.65
N LYS A 592 32.81 15.03 -8.12
CA LYS A 592 31.54 15.02 -7.37
C LYS A 592 30.36 15.35 -8.28
N VAL A 593 29.36 14.49 -8.31
CA VAL A 593 28.14 14.63 -9.14
C VAL A 593 26.88 14.58 -8.26
N ALA A 594 25.89 15.40 -8.58
CA ALA A 594 24.56 15.33 -7.95
C ALA A 594 23.52 14.79 -8.92
N ILE A 595 22.68 13.86 -8.46
CA ILE A 595 21.48 13.43 -9.18
C ILE A 595 20.25 13.90 -8.39
N ILE A 596 19.32 14.58 -9.06
CA ILE A 596 18.01 14.94 -8.48
C ILE A 596 16.97 13.96 -9.03
N ILE A 597 16.17 13.36 -8.14
CA ILE A 597 15.09 12.43 -8.48
C ILE A 597 13.82 12.72 -7.67
N GLY A 598 12.67 12.29 -8.16
CA GLY A 598 11.40 12.31 -7.43
C GLY A 598 10.64 13.64 -7.47
N VAL A 599 11.12 14.61 -8.26
CA VAL A 599 10.48 15.94 -8.41
C VAL A 599 9.03 15.81 -8.85
N HIS A 600 8.71 14.87 -9.74
CA HIS A 600 7.32 14.55 -10.11
C HIS A 600 6.97 13.10 -9.71
N PRO A 601 5.97 12.90 -8.83
CA PRO A 601 5.59 11.55 -8.35
C PRO A 601 5.05 10.62 -9.45
N HIS A 602 4.45 11.17 -10.51
CA HIS A 602 3.94 10.41 -11.64
C HIS A 602 5.05 9.73 -12.47
N GLU A 603 6.31 10.14 -12.29
CA GLU A 603 7.47 9.64 -13.02
C GLU A 603 8.27 8.60 -12.19
N LEU A 604 7.67 8.10 -11.10
CA LEU A 604 8.29 7.20 -10.11
C LEU A 604 9.07 6.01 -10.70
N ALA A 605 8.59 5.41 -11.79
CA ALA A 605 9.26 4.29 -12.44
C ALA A 605 10.70 4.64 -12.88
N VAL A 606 10.90 5.85 -13.42
CA VAL A 606 12.21 6.36 -13.84
C VAL A 606 13.08 6.67 -12.62
N HIS A 607 12.53 7.36 -11.61
CA HIS A 607 13.24 7.70 -10.38
C HIS A 607 13.79 6.47 -9.65
N VAL A 608 12.97 5.42 -9.51
CA VAL A 608 13.37 4.14 -8.91
C VAL A 608 14.41 3.43 -9.78
N ALA A 609 14.24 3.41 -11.11
CA ALA A 609 15.20 2.79 -12.01
C ALA A 609 16.59 3.46 -11.97
N MET A 610 16.63 4.79 -11.84
CA MET A 610 17.86 5.56 -11.68
C MET A 610 18.51 5.27 -10.32
N GLU A 611 17.75 5.32 -9.22
CA GLU A 611 18.26 5.03 -7.87
C GLU A 611 18.84 3.61 -7.76
N ASP A 612 18.16 2.61 -8.34
CA ASP A 612 18.62 1.22 -8.36
C ASP A 612 19.81 0.99 -9.31
N ALA A 613 19.91 1.73 -10.42
CA ALA A 613 21.07 1.70 -11.28
C ALA A 613 22.32 2.26 -10.57
N ILE A 614 22.20 3.38 -9.87
CA ILE A 614 23.28 3.99 -9.07
C ILE A 614 23.73 3.04 -7.95
N LYS A 615 22.79 2.45 -7.21
CA LYS A 615 23.09 1.47 -6.14
C LYS A 615 23.81 0.21 -6.65
N ALA A 616 23.59 -0.17 -7.91
CA ALA A 616 24.19 -1.33 -8.53
C ALA A 616 25.50 -1.03 -9.29
N ALA A 617 25.86 0.25 -9.44
CA ALA A 617 27.03 0.67 -10.22
C ALA A 617 28.31 0.66 -9.40
N GLN A 618 29.40 0.20 -10.02
CA GLN A 618 30.75 0.43 -9.53
C GLN A 618 31.30 1.70 -10.20
N LEU A 619 31.22 2.83 -9.50
CA LEU A 619 31.63 4.15 -9.97
C LEU A 619 33.05 4.44 -9.49
N ASN A 620 34.01 4.53 -10.40
CA ASN A 620 35.43 4.67 -10.05
C ASN A 620 35.94 6.10 -10.25
N ASN A 621 35.33 6.86 -11.18
CA ASN A 621 35.78 8.19 -11.59
C ASN A 621 34.96 9.31 -10.94
N ILE A 622 33.72 9.00 -10.55
CA ILE A 622 32.84 9.90 -9.80
C ILE A 622 32.57 9.44 -8.35
N LYS A 623 32.24 10.42 -7.51
CA LYS A 623 31.51 10.28 -6.25
C LYS A 623 30.16 10.96 -6.39
N LEU A 624 29.09 10.21 -6.21
CA LEU A 624 27.72 10.61 -6.56
C LEU A 624 26.87 10.73 -5.30
N ASP A 625 26.19 11.87 -5.18
CA ASP A 625 25.14 12.13 -4.18
C ASP A 625 23.76 12.18 -4.87
N ILE A 626 22.76 11.53 -4.29
CA ILE A 626 21.35 11.61 -4.74
C ILE A 626 20.60 12.58 -3.84
N PHE A 627 19.93 13.57 -4.42
CA PHE A 627 18.93 14.39 -3.75
C PHE A 627 17.54 13.88 -4.16
N GLN A 628 16.86 13.21 -3.23
CA GLN A 628 15.57 12.59 -3.47
C GLN A 628 14.45 13.43 -2.87
N VAL A 629 13.52 13.84 -3.72
CA VAL A 629 12.22 14.42 -3.34
C VAL A 629 11.20 13.29 -3.17
N VAL A 630 10.37 13.37 -2.13
CA VAL A 630 9.21 12.50 -1.96
C VAL A 630 8.00 13.34 -1.59
N VAL A 631 7.02 13.39 -2.48
CA VAL A 631 5.69 13.97 -2.21
C VAL A 631 4.79 12.86 -1.67
N TYR A 632 3.99 13.15 -0.63
CA TYR A 632 3.16 12.16 0.05
C TYR A 632 1.89 11.79 -0.73
N ASP A 633 1.32 12.74 -1.48
CA ASP A 633 0.17 12.48 -2.35
C ASP A 633 0.54 12.75 -3.80
N GLY A 634 0.64 11.68 -4.59
CA GLY A 634 0.98 11.72 -6.01
C GLY A 634 -0.23 11.58 -6.94
N ARG A 635 -1.46 11.78 -6.46
CA ARG A 635 -2.68 11.47 -7.25
C ARG A 635 -3.09 12.58 -8.21
N GLU A 636 -3.07 13.82 -7.77
CA GLU A 636 -3.35 14.98 -8.63
C GLU A 636 -2.07 15.44 -9.33
N MET A 637 -2.08 15.44 -10.66
CA MET A 637 -0.85 15.63 -11.45
C MET A 637 -0.20 16.99 -11.20
N ASP A 638 -0.95 18.07 -11.34
CA ASP A 638 -0.42 19.43 -11.25
C ASP A 638 -0.07 19.84 -9.82
N GLU A 639 -0.87 19.41 -8.83
CA GLU A 639 -0.58 19.69 -7.42
C GLU A 639 0.69 18.96 -6.97
N SER A 640 0.76 17.64 -7.20
CA SER A 640 1.91 16.83 -6.78
C SER A 640 3.19 17.21 -7.51
N ARG A 641 3.09 17.63 -8.78
CA ARG A 641 4.17 18.26 -9.56
C ARG A 641 4.67 19.54 -8.90
N ASN A 642 3.78 20.51 -8.64
CA ASN A 642 4.15 21.78 -8.01
C ASN A 642 4.74 21.60 -6.61
N GLN A 643 4.21 20.66 -5.82
CA GLN A 643 4.72 20.31 -4.49
C GLN A 643 6.16 19.79 -4.54
N GLY A 644 6.46 18.85 -5.46
CA GLY A 644 7.82 18.32 -5.61
C GLY A 644 8.81 19.32 -6.20
N GLU A 645 8.38 20.14 -7.16
CA GLU A 645 9.18 21.26 -7.68
C GLU A 645 9.51 22.29 -6.58
N TYR A 646 8.55 22.60 -5.70
CA TYR A 646 8.78 23.51 -4.56
C TYR A 646 9.75 22.89 -3.54
N LEU A 647 9.60 21.60 -3.22
CA LEU A 647 10.54 20.90 -2.33
C LEU A 647 11.97 20.94 -2.87
N ALA A 648 12.17 20.67 -4.16
CA ALA A 648 13.48 20.78 -4.80
C ALA A 648 14.00 22.22 -4.80
N SER A 649 13.18 23.19 -5.18
CA SER A 649 13.55 24.61 -5.25
C SER A 649 13.96 25.18 -3.88
N GLN A 650 13.25 24.83 -2.80
CA GLN A 650 13.54 25.34 -1.46
C GLN A 650 14.66 24.59 -0.73
N TYR A 651 14.82 23.28 -0.95
CA TYR A 651 15.68 22.45 -0.09
C TYR A 651 16.82 21.73 -0.83
N ILE A 652 16.79 21.63 -2.16
CA ILE A 652 17.90 21.08 -2.95
C ILE A 652 18.73 22.21 -3.56
N VAL A 653 18.09 23.16 -4.24
CA VAL A 653 18.81 24.25 -4.94
C VAL A 653 19.77 25.01 -4.01
N PRO A 654 19.44 25.37 -2.74
CA PRO A 654 20.38 26.06 -1.87
C PRO A 654 21.61 25.22 -1.48
N LEU A 655 21.45 23.89 -1.35
CA LEU A 655 22.51 22.96 -0.90
C LEU A 655 23.52 22.56 -1.98
N ILE A 656 23.16 22.73 -3.25
CA ILE A 656 24.08 22.44 -4.36
C ILE A 656 25.03 23.64 -4.53
N ASP A 657 26.31 23.38 -4.32
CA ASP A 657 27.42 24.35 -4.36
C ASP A 657 28.48 23.95 -5.41
N SER A 658 29.52 24.77 -5.55
CA SER A 658 30.63 24.55 -6.50
C SER A 658 31.50 23.32 -6.19
N SER A 659 31.19 22.53 -5.15
CA SER A 659 31.84 21.23 -4.98
C SER A 659 31.36 20.19 -5.98
N TYR A 660 30.21 20.38 -6.62
CA TYR A 660 29.70 19.53 -7.70
C TYR A 660 30.20 20.00 -9.07
N GLN A 661 30.72 19.08 -9.91
CA GLN A 661 31.11 19.39 -11.29
C GLN A 661 30.01 19.15 -12.32
N LEU A 662 28.99 18.35 -11.96
CA LEU A 662 27.80 18.15 -12.77
C LEU A 662 26.58 17.86 -11.88
N VAL A 663 25.43 18.38 -12.29
CA VAL A 663 24.12 18.08 -11.72
C VAL A 663 23.21 17.54 -12.83
N MET A 664 22.54 16.42 -12.58
CA MET A 664 21.53 15.85 -13.48
C MET A 664 20.19 15.80 -12.77
N ASP A 665 19.21 16.52 -13.30
CA ASP A 665 17.81 16.43 -12.90
C ASP A 665 17.12 15.38 -13.77
N VAL A 666 16.52 14.37 -13.15
CA VAL A 666 16.00 13.19 -13.86
C VAL A 666 14.48 13.20 -13.83
N HIS A 667 13.89 13.08 -15.01
CA HIS A 667 12.46 13.15 -15.26
C HIS A 667 11.98 12.00 -16.17
N GLY A 668 10.66 11.82 -16.19
CA GLY A 668 9.98 10.85 -17.04
C GLY A 668 8.99 11.51 -18.01
N ASN A 669 9.11 11.21 -19.31
CA ASN A 669 8.17 11.66 -20.33
C ASN A 669 7.24 10.53 -20.84
N ARG A 670 6.14 10.88 -21.50
CA ARG A 670 5.16 9.91 -22.05
C ARG A 670 5.51 9.41 -23.46
N GLY A 671 6.76 9.54 -23.89
CA GLY A 671 7.23 9.26 -25.26
C GLY A 671 6.43 9.98 -26.35
N THR A 672 6.03 11.22 -26.08
CA THR A 672 5.27 12.11 -26.98
C THR A 672 6.14 13.17 -27.66
N TYR A 673 7.42 13.27 -27.29
CA TYR A 673 8.39 14.17 -27.90
C TYR A 673 9.03 13.56 -29.15
N ALA A 674 9.80 14.36 -29.89
CA ALA A 674 10.51 13.92 -31.09
C ALA A 674 11.54 12.81 -30.83
N LEU A 675 12.01 12.67 -29.58
CA LEU A 675 12.81 11.55 -29.08
C LEU A 675 12.10 10.95 -27.86
N THR A 676 12.19 9.62 -27.68
CA THR A 676 11.61 8.92 -26.52
C THR A 676 12.44 9.13 -25.25
N ASP A 677 13.77 9.13 -25.40
CA ASP A 677 14.73 9.25 -24.31
C ASP A 677 15.80 10.26 -24.73
N PHE A 678 15.96 11.33 -23.94
CA PHE A 678 16.80 12.46 -24.33
C PHE A 678 17.34 13.24 -23.14
N ILE A 679 18.36 14.04 -23.40
CA ILE A 679 19.02 14.91 -22.40
C ILE A 679 19.28 16.28 -23.01
N PHE A 680 19.24 17.33 -22.18
CA PHE A 680 19.57 18.68 -22.63
C PHE A 680 20.13 19.54 -21.49
N ALA A 681 20.61 20.73 -21.84
CA ALA A 681 21.08 21.74 -20.91
C ALA A 681 20.05 22.88 -20.84
N PRO A 682 19.22 22.97 -19.77
CA PRO A 682 18.10 23.92 -19.77
C PRO A 682 18.53 25.40 -19.79
N SER A 683 19.70 25.72 -19.20
CA SER A 683 20.32 27.05 -19.27
C SER A 683 21.10 27.32 -20.56
N GLN A 684 21.23 26.32 -21.45
CA GLN A 684 22.01 26.36 -22.70
C GLN A 684 23.51 26.76 -22.54
N GLY A 685 24.04 26.78 -21.31
CA GLY A 685 25.44 27.10 -21.04
C GLY A 685 26.41 26.07 -21.65
N ALA A 686 27.51 26.56 -22.23
CA ALA A 686 28.43 25.74 -23.04
C ALA A 686 28.96 24.47 -22.32
N LEU A 687 29.27 24.55 -21.03
CA LEU A 687 29.71 23.40 -20.23
C LEU A 687 28.58 22.37 -20.02
N SER A 688 27.38 22.81 -19.64
CA SER A 688 26.20 21.94 -19.53
C SER A 688 25.88 21.23 -20.85
N THR A 689 25.90 21.97 -21.97
CA THR A 689 25.67 21.43 -23.31
C THR A 689 26.77 20.44 -23.72
N SER A 690 28.02 20.70 -23.37
CA SER A 690 29.13 19.75 -23.58
C SER A 690 28.89 18.44 -22.81
N PHE A 691 28.55 18.50 -21.53
CA PHE A 691 28.25 17.30 -20.74
C PHE A 691 27.06 16.51 -21.28
N ALA A 692 25.97 17.17 -21.68
CA ALA A 692 24.82 16.51 -22.30
C ALA A 692 25.22 15.77 -23.59
N ASN A 693 26.00 16.41 -24.48
CA ASN A 693 26.48 15.78 -25.71
C ASN A 693 27.44 14.62 -25.44
N GLN A 694 28.33 14.73 -24.44
CA GLN A 694 29.20 13.62 -24.04
C GLN A 694 28.41 12.42 -23.51
N LEU A 695 27.33 12.64 -22.75
CA LEU A 695 26.44 11.58 -22.28
C LEU A 695 25.67 10.91 -23.43
N VAL A 696 25.22 11.67 -24.45
CA VAL A 696 24.66 11.12 -25.70
C VAL A 696 25.66 10.20 -26.39
N THR A 697 26.92 10.62 -26.54
CA THR A 697 27.97 9.79 -27.15
C THR A 697 28.32 8.56 -26.31
N LYS A 698 28.57 8.71 -25.01
CA LYS A 698 29.02 7.63 -24.11
C LYS A 698 27.93 6.61 -23.76
N SER A 699 26.65 6.98 -23.92
CA SER A 699 25.52 6.05 -23.84
C SER A 699 25.29 5.27 -25.14
N ASN A 700 26.18 5.40 -26.14
CA ASN A 700 26.09 4.80 -27.47
C ASN A 700 24.78 5.14 -28.21
N GLY A 701 24.30 6.38 -28.06
CA GLY A 701 23.07 6.85 -28.72
C GLY A 701 21.77 6.33 -28.10
N LEU A 702 21.82 5.72 -26.91
CA LEU A 702 20.61 5.33 -26.16
C LEU A 702 19.69 6.52 -25.85
N ILE A 703 20.31 7.69 -25.57
CA ILE A 703 19.62 8.98 -25.42
C ILE A 703 20.16 9.94 -26.48
N GLY A 704 19.29 10.81 -27.01
CA GLY A 704 19.70 11.90 -27.90
C GLY A 704 19.70 13.27 -27.20
N TYR A 705 20.15 14.31 -27.91
CA TYR A 705 20.02 15.70 -27.43
C TYR A 705 18.72 16.31 -27.96
N LEU A 706 17.84 16.79 -27.07
CA LEU A 706 16.62 17.51 -27.44
C LEU A 706 16.27 18.53 -26.37
N TYR A 707 16.38 19.82 -26.70
CA TYR A 707 15.95 20.91 -25.82
C TYR A 707 14.43 20.99 -25.77
N ILE A 708 13.86 21.07 -24.56
CA ILE A 708 12.44 21.37 -24.32
C ILE A 708 12.30 22.42 -23.22
N GLU A 709 11.19 23.15 -23.22
CA GLU A 709 10.76 23.97 -22.10
C GLU A 709 9.94 23.15 -21.09
N GLY A 710 9.91 23.58 -19.83
CA GLY A 710 9.14 22.94 -18.77
C GLY A 710 9.09 23.77 -17.49
N SER A 711 8.22 23.40 -16.55
CA SER A 711 8.01 24.14 -15.28
C SER A 711 9.13 23.96 -14.25
N SER A 712 9.88 22.85 -14.31
CA SER A 712 10.91 22.46 -13.35
C SER A 712 12.23 23.21 -13.59
N PRO A 713 12.70 23.37 -14.85
CA PRO A 713 13.90 24.16 -15.15
C PRO A 713 14.01 25.55 -14.50
N PRO A 714 13.03 26.47 -14.59
CA PRO A 714 13.14 27.78 -13.95
C PRO A 714 13.15 27.72 -12.41
N LYS A 715 12.66 26.63 -11.81
CA LYS A 715 12.60 26.44 -10.34
C LYS A 715 13.81 25.71 -9.76
N ILE A 716 14.50 24.89 -10.58
CA ILE A 716 15.53 23.94 -10.13
C ILE A 716 16.83 24.11 -10.94
N THR A 717 16.87 23.63 -12.19
CA THR A 717 18.13 23.48 -12.94
C THR A 717 18.74 24.79 -13.41
N ILE A 718 17.93 25.78 -13.80
CA ILE A 718 18.42 27.11 -14.20
C ILE A 718 19.00 27.85 -12.99
N PRO A 719 18.33 27.93 -11.81
CA PRO A 719 18.94 28.47 -10.59
C PRO A 719 20.26 27.80 -10.17
N ILE A 720 20.40 26.48 -10.34
CA ILE A 720 21.67 25.78 -10.07
C ILE A 720 22.73 26.18 -11.10
N ALA A 721 22.40 26.20 -12.38
CA ALA A 721 23.32 26.62 -13.44
C ALA A 721 23.79 28.07 -13.30
N GLN A 722 22.94 28.97 -12.79
CA GLN A 722 23.29 30.36 -12.47
C GLN A 722 24.38 30.48 -11.39
N LYS A 723 24.61 29.45 -10.57
CA LYS A 723 25.76 29.38 -9.65
C LYS A 723 27.08 29.01 -10.34
N GLY A 724 27.09 28.86 -11.67
CA GLY A 724 28.24 28.40 -12.46
C GLY A 724 28.41 26.87 -12.49
N ILE A 725 27.42 26.11 -12.03
CA ILE A 725 27.50 24.65 -11.89
C ILE A 725 26.89 23.99 -13.15
N PRO A 726 27.63 23.19 -13.93
CA PRO A 726 27.09 22.49 -15.09
C PRO A 726 25.88 21.64 -14.69
N THR A 727 24.76 21.84 -15.37
CA THR A 727 23.46 21.24 -15.02
C THR A 727 22.72 20.81 -16.28
N VAL A 728 22.26 19.56 -16.28
CA VAL A 728 21.53 18.91 -17.38
C VAL A 728 20.21 18.32 -16.88
N LEU A 729 19.24 18.16 -17.77
CA LEU A 729 17.97 17.50 -17.49
C LEU A 729 17.81 16.29 -18.41
N LEU A 730 17.55 15.12 -17.82
CA LEU A 730 17.37 13.84 -18.49
C LEU A 730 15.89 13.45 -18.47
N GLU A 731 15.34 13.09 -19.63
CA GLU A 731 13.95 12.66 -19.83
C GLU A 731 13.93 11.24 -20.38
N LEU A 732 13.31 10.29 -19.66
CA LEU A 732 13.16 8.89 -20.11
C LEU A 732 11.69 8.50 -20.28
N ASP A 733 11.37 7.65 -21.26
CA ASP A 733 9.98 7.23 -21.48
C ASP A 733 9.50 6.27 -20.38
N TRP A 734 8.71 6.76 -19.42
CA TRP A 734 8.29 5.98 -18.25
C TRP A 734 7.28 4.86 -18.54
N ARG A 735 6.84 4.73 -19.80
CA ARG A 735 5.92 3.66 -20.25
C ARG A 735 6.65 2.32 -20.45
N PHE A 736 7.98 2.31 -20.54
CA PHE A 736 8.76 1.07 -20.59
C PHE A 736 8.68 0.30 -19.27
N GLU A 737 8.75 -1.04 -19.34
CA GLU A 737 8.78 -1.88 -18.12
C GLU A 737 9.98 -1.52 -17.21
N GLN A 738 9.80 -1.68 -15.90
CA GLN A 738 10.81 -1.33 -14.88
C GLN A 738 12.19 -1.98 -15.12
N SER A 739 12.20 -3.19 -15.70
CA SER A 739 13.41 -3.92 -16.10
C SER A 739 14.18 -3.23 -17.24
N VAL A 740 13.44 -2.71 -18.23
CA VAL A 740 13.99 -1.94 -19.37
C VAL A 740 14.50 -0.59 -18.87
N LEU A 741 13.70 0.14 -18.08
CA LEU A 741 14.11 1.40 -17.46
C LEU A 741 15.39 1.24 -16.63
N LEU A 742 15.47 0.21 -15.79
CA LEU A 742 16.68 -0.09 -15.01
C LEU A 742 17.90 -0.34 -15.92
N GLN A 743 17.73 -1.04 -17.03
CA GLN A 743 18.83 -1.28 -17.97
C GLN A 743 19.25 -0.01 -18.72
N LYS A 744 18.31 0.87 -19.09
CA LYS A 744 18.61 2.20 -19.63
C LYS A 744 19.41 3.04 -18.63
N CYS A 745 18.92 3.12 -17.39
CA CYS A 745 19.58 3.87 -16.32
C CYS A 745 20.99 3.32 -16.02
N LYS A 746 21.22 2.00 -16.05
CA LYS A 746 22.56 1.42 -15.92
C LYS A 746 23.52 1.90 -17.01
N THR A 747 23.08 1.93 -18.27
CA THR A 747 23.90 2.45 -19.38
C THR A 747 24.20 3.94 -19.20
N ILE A 748 23.23 4.74 -18.75
CA ILE A 748 23.40 6.18 -18.51
C ILE A 748 24.34 6.44 -17.32
N VAL A 749 24.22 5.68 -16.23
CA VAL A 749 25.10 5.78 -15.05
C VAL A 749 26.53 5.34 -15.39
N ALA A 750 26.71 4.31 -16.23
CA ALA A 750 28.03 3.92 -16.73
C ALA A 750 28.62 4.99 -17.67
N ALA A 751 27.81 5.59 -18.54
CA ALA A 751 28.22 6.73 -19.38
C ALA A 751 28.63 7.94 -18.53
N LEU A 752 27.92 8.19 -17.42
CA LEU A 752 28.19 9.25 -16.45
C LEU A 752 29.52 9.05 -15.70
N ASP A 753 29.89 7.83 -15.30
CA ASP A 753 31.24 7.56 -14.77
C ASP A 753 32.32 7.70 -15.86
N ALA A 754 32.00 7.32 -17.10
CA ALA A 754 32.94 7.29 -18.22
C ALA A 754 33.21 8.65 -18.91
N ILE A 755 32.50 9.72 -18.55
CA ILE A 755 32.84 11.11 -18.96
C ILE A 755 33.82 11.81 -18.02
N PHE A 756 34.07 11.24 -16.82
CA PHE A 756 35.04 11.74 -15.85
C PHE A 756 36.31 10.85 -15.75
N ALA A 757 36.46 9.91 -16.69
CA ALA A 757 37.56 8.96 -16.81
C ALA A 757 38.82 9.56 -17.45
#